data_AF-A0A4Q1BGG5-F1
#
_entry.id   AF-A0A4Q1BGG5-F1
#
_cell.length_a   1.000
_cell.length_b   1.000
_cell.length_c   1.000
_cell.angle_alpha   90.00
_cell.angle_beta   90.00
_cell.angle_gamma   90.00
#
_symmetry.space_group_name_H-M   'P 1'
#
loop_
_entity.id
_entity.type
_entity.pdbx_description
1 polymer ?
#
loop_
_entity_poly.entity_id
_entity_poly.type
_entity_poly.pdbx_seq_one_letter_code
_entity_poly.pdbx_strand_id
1 'polypeptide(L)'
;MSETFAKAMQAHTKLRDEYGDSTPPFEIYLPQFMIYERNTNTKPLPLKHFTDRRKLVSDLDDSPADKKQDVFQKADQVVYTFVGEPTTSAVEDTTGVAMKVKLGNVALAAGAEPDLETLDQTYPVGAILAIREPRVRFTTLSGGETEIRVDVASDIVRICEIDPEIRDVHWKYPSPYVDLRTPQELKAEGNMAMQAGNVSLACALYSTALLFPPSKLDPSLSFALRLNRALANIRLGRYATAHLDCLDAEQLQYQPTPDQMKKLLWRKAQSAYELRMWTLAGELARNALKVGVKEAIIMLREVKLRQEEENGKFDWNGHRQSLAKKGTTTMSDYVGPIEVVHIPGRGRGIVLTADVKAGQLLLVDTNLLNRTLPAKPLFRETNFKDQTINKSTVVLGRSTAVDELMENPGTVKVWTDLCNHATEPNYRIPPLRVSPTIESLRKPVIVNSMAIGQAISVNAFAVHTTKGERLLTVQRLASFFNHSCIPNVHTTSTATTDAMRATADMSKGTELTISYYDRHTAFSVRSARATSWGFRCTCQLCREDAADDHISRERLQKKFELMTMMMGTPFADSELETLQMLLHTAKIGTTYRQTRTYKLDMYPGQIVKALETCDENAAMEAFKMLGATWATPTQRRRHGRMIHTLGVLRESQVIDLIVMARIFKSWATEWINTACWVHDVTYGGGRQYFEDQYGHLIPTGVKWVYKCPIVGVPT
;
A
#
# COMPACT_ATOMS: atom_id res chain seq x y z
N MET A 1 -25.13 -9.68 -32.59
CA MET A 1 -24.25 -10.71 -31.99
C MET A 1 -23.65 -11.51 -33.13
N SER A 2 -22.33 -11.45 -33.33
CA SER A 2 -21.67 -12.07 -34.48
C SER A 2 -21.60 -13.60 -34.32
N GLU A 3 -21.61 -14.30 -35.45
CA GLU A 3 -21.46 -15.75 -35.57
C GLU A 3 -20.18 -16.27 -34.87
N THR A 4 -19.17 -15.40 -34.75
CA THR A 4 -17.90 -15.63 -34.06
C THR A 4 -18.08 -15.80 -32.55
N PHE A 5 -18.94 -15.00 -31.91
CA PHE A 5 -19.24 -15.11 -30.49
C PHE A 5 -20.02 -16.40 -30.17
N ALA A 6 -20.94 -16.78 -31.07
CA ALA A 6 -21.67 -18.04 -30.96
C ALA A 6 -20.74 -19.26 -31.08
N LYS A 7 -19.75 -19.21 -31.98
CA LYS A 7 -18.74 -20.26 -32.15
C LYS A 7 -17.79 -20.37 -30.95
N ALA A 8 -17.37 -19.23 -30.37
CA ALA A 8 -16.54 -19.21 -29.16
C ALA A 8 -17.28 -19.77 -27.93
N MET A 9 -18.57 -19.41 -27.77
CA MET A 9 -19.41 -19.96 -26.69
C MET A 9 -19.73 -21.45 -26.89
N GLN A 10 -19.93 -21.91 -28.12
CA GLN A 10 -20.09 -23.34 -28.42
C GLN A 10 -18.80 -24.13 -28.13
N ALA A 11 -17.63 -23.59 -28.49
CA ALA A 11 -16.35 -24.23 -28.19
C ALA A 11 -16.10 -24.32 -26.67
N HIS A 12 -16.44 -23.25 -25.92
CA HIS A 12 -16.33 -23.23 -24.46
C HIS A 12 -17.26 -24.24 -23.79
N THR A 13 -18.51 -24.34 -24.24
CA THR A 13 -19.49 -25.29 -23.69
C THR A 13 -19.05 -26.73 -23.94
N LYS A 14 -18.56 -27.02 -25.14
CA LYS A 14 -18.13 -28.37 -25.54
C LYS A 14 -16.90 -28.86 -24.78
N LEU A 15 -15.95 -27.97 -24.48
CA LEU A 15 -14.74 -28.29 -23.72
C LEU A 15 -15.00 -28.38 -22.21
N ARG A 16 -15.91 -27.57 -21.66
CA ARG A 16 -16.34 -27.69 -20.25
C ARG A 16 -17.00 -29.04 -19.97
N ASP A 17 -17.80 -29.52 -20.92
CA ASP A 17 -18.47 -30.82 -20.84
C ASP A 17 -17.47 -31.99 -21.01
N GLU A 18 -16.28 -31.76 -21.56
CA GLU A 18 -15.26 -32.77 -21.85
C GLU A 18 -14.17 -32.88 -20.74
N TYR A 19 -13.88 -31.80 -19.98
CA TYR A 19 -12.77 -31.76 -18.99
C TYR A 19 -13.15 -31.35 -17.55
N GLY A 20 -14.40 -30.95 -17.28
CA GLY A 20 -14.89 -30.62 -15.92
C GLY A 20 -14.30 -29.35 -15.28
N ASP A 21 -14.74 -29.02 -14.06
CA ASP A 21 -14.47 -27.74 -13.35
C ASP A 21 -13.01 -27.49 -12.92
N SER A 22 -12.07 -28.39 -13.24
CA SER A 22 -10.66 -28.28 -12.84
C SER A 22 -9.74 -27.63 -13.90
N THR A 23 -10.27 -27.17 -15.03
CA THR A 23 -9.47 -26.44 -16.02
C THR A 23 -9.12 -25.02 -15.55
N PRO A 24 -7.84 -24.58 -15.64
CA PRO A 24 -7.49 -23.17 -15.46
C PRO A 24 -8.26 -22.32 -16.49
N PRO A 25 -8.58 -21.04 -16.20
CA PRO A 25 -9.26 -20.19 -17.17
C PRO A 25 -8.42 -20.14 -18.46
N PHE A 26 -8.96 -20.69 -19.55
CA PHE A 26 -8.27 -20.74 -20.84
C PHE A 26 -8.04 -19.33 -21.39
N GLU A 27 -6.82 -19.11 -21.89
CA GLU A 27 -6.42 -18.00 -22.74
C GLU A 27 -7.30 -18.00 -24.02
N ILE A 28 -8.23 -17.05 -24.11
CA ILE A 28 -8.97 -16.78 -25.35
C ILE A 28 -8.29 -15.59 -26.04
N TYR A 29 -7.51 -15.88 -27.08
CA TYR A 29 -7.04 -14.85 -28.02
C TYR A 29 -8.24 -14.40 -28.87
N LEU A 30 -8.82 -13.24 -28.57
CA LEU A 30 -9.76 -12.57 -29.48
C LEU A 30 -8.98 -11.86 -30.60
N PRO A 31 -9.60 -11.66 -31.78
CA PRO A 31 -8.94 -11.05 -32.94
C PRO A 31 -8.41 -9.65 -32.65
N GLN A 32 -7.45 -9.20 -33.47
CA GLN A 32 -6.89 -7.86 -33.43
C GLN A 32 -8.00 -6.80 -33.57
N PHE A 33 -7.85 -5.66 -32.90
CA PHE A 33 -8.83 -4.56 -32.86
C PHE A 33 -8.23 -3.23 -33.38
N MET A 34 -9.02 -2.36 -34.01
CA MET A 34 -8.59 -1.05 -34.53
C MET A 34 -9.40 0.08 -33.88
N ILE A 35 -8.75 1.18 -33.46
CA ILE A 35 -9.46 2.31 -32.83
C ILE A 35 -10.23 3.13 -33.88
N TYR A 36 -11.53 3.28 -33.70
CA TYR A 36 -12.43 3.97 -34.63
C TYR A 36 -12.81 5.40 -34.19
N GLU A 37 -13.04 5.63 -32.89
CA GLU A 37 -13.48 6.93 -32.35
C GLU A 37 -13.11 7.08 -30.85
N ARG A 38 -12.87 8.31 -30.37
CA ARG A 38 -12.56 8.62 -28.96
C ARG A 38 -13.48 9.73 -28.42
N ASN A 39 -14.07 9.52 -27.24
CA ASN A 39 -14.95 10.51 -26.61
C ASN A 39 -14.35 11.01 -25.27
N THR A 40 -14.30 12.33 -25.10
CA THR A 40 -13.77 13.04 -23.91
C THR A 40 -14.83 13.90 -23.19
N ASN A 41 -16.10 13.83 -23.62
CA ASN A 41 -17.18 14.64 -23.04
C ASN A 41 -17.94 13.91 -21.94
N THR A 42 -18.23 14.63 -20.84
CA THR A 42 -19.00 14.23 -19.64
C THR A 42 -20.48 13.89 -19.89
N LYS A 43 -20.91 13.75 -21.15
CA LYS A 43 -22.27 13.33 -21.52
C LYS A 43 -22.20 12.09 -22.43
N PRO A 44 -23.00 11.04 -22.16
CA PRO A 44 -23.09 9.90 -23.06
C PRO A 44 -23.60 10.38 -24.42
N LEU A 45 -22.85 10.08 -25.49
CA LEU A 45 -23.33 10.30 -26.85
C LEU A 45 -24.56 9.39 -27.07
N PRO A 46 -25.73 9.93 -27.45
CA PRO A 46 -26.82 9.10 -27.89
C PRO A 46 -26.45 8.47 -29.24
N LEU A 47 -26.68 7.16 -29.36
CA LEU A 47 -26.45 6.31 -30.54
C LEU A 47 -27.19 6.74 -31.83
N LYS A 48 -27.71 7.97 -31.94
CA LYS A 48 -28.54 8.44 -33.06
C LYS A 48 -27.83 8.52 -34.42
N HIS A 49 -26.51 8.33 -34.49
CA HIS A 49 -25.80 8.23 -35.76
C HIS A 49 -25.64 6.79 -36.29
N PHE A 50 -26.13 5.80 -35.55
CA PHE A 50 -26.19 4.42 -36.02
C PHE A 50 -27.63 3.92 -35.92
N THR A 51 -28.13 3.37 -37.02
CA THR A 51 -29.41 2.68 -37.23
C THR A 51 -30.63 3.51 -37.62
N ASP A 52 -30.92 3.45 -38.92
CA ASP A 52 -32.29 3.42 -39.43
C ASP A 52 -32.96 2.10 -38.98
N ARG A 53 -34.28 2.17 -38.70
CA ARG A 53 -35.21 1.18 -38.10
C ARG A 53 -35.60 1.39 -36.63
N ARG A 54 -36.37 2.46 -36.39
CA ARG A 54 -37.37 2.52 -35.31
C ARG A 54 -38.71 1.98 -35.81
N LYS A 55 -39.15 0.85 -35.26
CA LYS A 55 -40.57 0.51 -35.03
C LYS A 55 -40.60 -0.77 -34.20
N LEU A 56 -40.84 -0.64 -32.89
CA LEU A 56 -41.41 -1.63 -31.95
C LEU A 56 -40.98 -1.33 -30.51
N VAL A 57 -41.39 -0.20 -29.94
CA VAL A 57 -41.60 -0.05 -28.47
C VAL A 57 -42.56 1.13 -28.27
N SER A 58 -43.86 0.91 -28.43
CA SER A 58 -44.90 1.85 -27.96
C SER A 58 -45.93 1.23 -27.03
N ASP A 59 -45.84 -0.07 -26.72
CA ASP A 59 -46.99 -0.80 -26.15
C ASP A 59 -46.67 -1.54 -24.84
N LEU A 60 -45.84 -0.98 -23.94
CA LEU A 60 -45.51 -1.65 -22.66
C LEU A 60 -45.61 -0.76 -21.42
N ASP A 61 -46.34 0.36 -21.47
CA ASP A 61 -46.49 1.26 -20.32
C ASP A 61 -47.68 0.96 -19.38
N ASP A 62 -48.43 -0.14 -19.61
CA ASP A 62 -49.63 -0.44 -18.81
C ASP A 62 -49.68 -1.86 -18.23
N SER A 63 -48.87 -2.18 -17.20
CA SER A 63 -49.24 -3.27 -16.27
C SER A 63 -48.73 -3.10 -14.83
N PRO A 64 -49.43 -3.64 -13.81
CA PRO A 64 -49.28 -3.25 -12.41
C PRO A 64 -48.06 -3.83 -11.70
N ALA A 65 -47.71 -3.19 -10.56
CA ALA A 65 -46.46 -3.29 -9.81
C ALA A 65 -46.00 -4.69 -9.35
N ASP A 66 -46.86 -5.71 -9.38
CA ASP A 66 -46.55 -7.02 -8.77
C ASP A 66 -45.79 -7.98 -9.69
N LYS A 67 -45.49 -7.58 -10.95
CA LYS A 67 -44.52 -8.28 -11.81
C LYS A 67 -43.11 -7.69 -11.77
N LYS A 68 -42.87 -6.60 -11.00
CA LYS A 68 -41.53 -6.01 -10.87
C LYS A 68 -40.60 -6.80 -9.95
N GLN A 69 -41.13 -7.70 -9.13
CA GLN A 69 -40.33 -8.47 -8.16
C GLN A 69 -39.67 -9.72 -8.75
N ASP A 70 -40.10 -10.16 -9.94
CA ASP A 70 -39.59 -11.39 -10.59
C ASP A 70 -38.44 -11.14 -11.59
N VAL A 71 -38.15 -9.87 -11.91
CA VAL A 71 -37.03 -9.46 -12.77
C VAL A 71 -35.71 -9.35 -11.99
N PHE A 72 -35.76 -9.27 -10.67
CA PHE A 72 -34.57 -9.16 -9.81
C PHE A 72 -33.89 -10.49 -9.47
N GLN A 73 -34.49 -11.64 -9.80
CA GLN A 73 -33.94 -12.95 -9.48
C GLN A 73 -33.17 -13.63 -10.63
N LYS A 74 -33.03 -13.02 -11.82
CA LYS A 74 -32.42 -13.69 -12.99
C LYS A 74 -31.40 -12.86 -13.79
N ALA A 75 -30.83 -11.81 -13.22
CA ALA A 75 -29.80 -11.01 -13.90
C ALA A 75 -28.44 -11.14 -13.21
N ASP A 76 -27.63 -12.10 -13.66
CA ASP A 76 -26.21 -12.32 -13.25
C ASP A 76 -25.24 -11.23 -13.76
N GLN A 77 -25.65 -9.96 -13.79
CA GLN A 77 -24.87 -8.89 -14.40
C GLN A 77 -24.48 -7.79 -13.40
N VAL A 78 -23.16 -7.67 -13.20
CA VAL A 78 -22.52 -6.69 -12.31
C VAL A 78 -22.59 -5.28 -12.92
N VAL A 79 -23.24 -4.36 -12.22
CA VAL A 79 -23.29 -2.93 -12.60
C VAL A 79 -22.29 -2.13 -11.76
N TYR A 80 -21.16 -1.74 -12.37
CA TYR A 80 -20.21 -0.77 -11.84
C TYR A 80 -20.56 0.67 -12.28
N THR A 81 -20.54 1.62 -11.34
CA THR A 81 -20.62 3.06 -11.61
C THR A 81 -19.29 3.71 -11.16
N PHE A 82 -18.50 4.17 -12.12
CA PHE A 82 -17.24 4.91 -11.87
C PHE A 82 -17.47 6.38 -12.24
N VAL A 83 -16.93 7.32 -11.46
CA VAL A 83 -16.90 8.76 -11.80
C VAL A 83 -15.46 9.30 -11.67
N GLY A 84 -14.54 8.63 -12.33
CA GLY A 84 -13.28 9.23 -12.81
C GLY A 84 -13.11 8.62 -14.18
N GLU A 85 -13.18 9.41 -15.25
CA GLU A 85 -13.50 8.87 -16.58
C GLU A 85 -12.37 7.98 -17.09
N PRO A 86 -12.56 6.64 -17.20
CA PRO A 86 -11.65 5.83 -17.98
C PRO A 86 -11.78 6.27 -19.43
N THR A 87 -10.65 6.35 -20.14
CA THR A 87 -10.63 6.68 -21.57
C THR A 87 -11.49 5.67 -22.31
N THR A 88 -12.67 6.10 -22.75
CA THR A 88 -13.60 5.25 -23.50
C THR A 88 -13.33 5.48 -24.97
N SER A 89 -12.92 4.41 -25.66
CA SER A 89 -12.68 4.44 -27.10
C SER A 89 -13.63 3.45 -27.78
N ALA A 90 -13.90 3.64 -29.07
CA ALA A 90 -14.52 2.62 -29.90
C ALA A 90 -13.42 1.83 -30.61
N VAL A 91 -13.54 0.51 -30.61
CA VAL A 91 -12.70 -0.38 -31.40
C VAL A 91 -13.55 -1.16 -32.39
N GLU A 92 -12.98 -1.46 -33.53
CA GLU A 92 -13.55 -2.30 -34.57
C GLU A 92 -12.74 -3.60 -34.67
N ASP A 93 -13.39 -4.73 -34.96
CA ASP A 93 -12.70 -5.97 -35.35
C ASP A 93 -12.49 -6.06 -36.87
N THR A 94 -11.77 -7.08 -37.33
CA THR A 94 -11.47 -7.26 -38.77
C THR A 94 -12.71 -7.42 -39.65
N THR A 95 -13.87 -7.75 -39.07
CA THR A 95 -15.15 -7.93 -39.77
C THR A 95 -15.99 -6.66 -39.84
N GLY A 96 -15.52 -5.55 -39.25
CA GLY A 96 -16.22 -4.29 -39.20
C GLY A 96 -17.22 -4.17 -38.05
N VAL A 97 -17.11 -5.03 -37.02
CA VAL A 97 -17.98 -4.94 -35.84
C VAL A 97 -17.33 -3.97 -34.84
N ALA A 98 -18.00 -2.84 -34.62
CA ALA A 98 -17.58 -1.85 -33.64
C ALA A 98 -18.12 -2.17 -32.23
N MET A 99 -17.27 -2.00 -31.23
CA MET A 99 -17.58 -2.14 -29.81
C MET A 99 -16.92 -1.03 -29.00
N LYS A 100 -17.53 -0.63 -27.88
CA LYS A 100 -16.86 0.27 -26.91
C LYS A 100 -15.76 -0.54 -26.22
N VAL A 101 -14.55 0.00 -26.12
CA VAL A 101 -13.50 -0.47 -25.23
C VAL A 101 -13.30 0.52 -24.09
N LYS A 102 -13.22 -0.02 -22.89
CA LYS A 102 -12.98 0.72 -21.66
C LYS A 102 -11.70 0.21 -21.05
N LEU A 103 -10.70 1.08 -21.06
CA LEU A 103 -9.44 0.79 -20.40
C LEU A 103 -9.59 1.14 -18.92
N GLY A 104 -9.76 0.12 -18.09
CA GLY A 104 -9.67 0.22 -16.64
C GLY A 104 -8.23 0.44 -16.23
N ASN A 105 -7.99 1.35 -15.29
CA ASN A 105 -6.67 1.58 -14.69
C ASN A 105 -5.53 1.80 -15.70
N VAL A 106 -5.73 2.61 -16.77
CA VAL A 106 -4.61 3.05 -17.62
C VAL A 106 -3.68 3.89 -16.77
N ALA A 107 -2.57 3.32 -16.31
CA ALA A 107 -1.48 3.92 -15.52
C ALA A 107 -1.63 5.44 -15.33
N LEU A 108 -2.47 5.81 -14.36
CA LEU A 108 -2.74 7.19 -13.99
C LEU A 108 -1.64 7.57 -13.01
N ALA A 109 -0.53 8.12 -13.55
CA ALA A 109 0.56 8.63 -12.74
C ALA A 109 -0.03 9.50 -11.61
N ALA A 110 0.17 9.06 -10.36
CA ALA A 110 -0.03 9.84 -9.14
C ALA A 110 -1.20 10.85 -9.12
N GLY A 111 -2.37 10.47 -9.66
CA GLY A 111 -3.57 11.32 -9.58
C GLY A 111 -3.66 12.49 -10.56
N ALA A 112 -2.85 12.54 -11.61
CA ALA A 112 -3.09 13.41 -12.77
C ALA A 112 -3.71 12.59 -13.92
N GLU A 113 -4.77 13.12 -14.54
CA GLU A 113 -5.24 12.58 -15.83
C GLU A 113 -4.11 12.71 -16.86
N PRO A 114 -3.80 11.66 -17.66
CA PRO A 114 -2.87 11.82 -18.76
C PRO A 114 -3.43 12.89 -19.69
N ASP A 115 -2.57 13.84 -20.07
CA ASP A 115 -2.96 14.85 -21.05
C ASP A 115 -3.40 14.17 -22.35
N LEU A 116 -4.37 14.79 -23.01
CA LEU A 116 -4.97 14.24 -24.23
C LEU A 116 -3.92 13.96 -25.31
N GLU A 117 -2.87 14.78 -25.39
CA GLU A 117 -1.77 14.63 -26.33
C GLU A 117 -1.00 13.32 -26.11
N THR A 118 -0.66 12.98 -24.86
CA THR A 118 -0.05 11.69 -24.50
C THR A 118 -0.94 10.51 -24.89
N LEU A 119 -2.25 10.60 -24.62
CA LEU A 119 -3.19 9.54 -24.98
C LEU A 119 -3.33 9.40 -26.49
N ASP A 120 -3.43 10.51 -27.22
CA ASP A 120 -3.51 10.54 -28.70
C ASP A 120 -2.25 9.93 -29.32
N GLN A 121 -1.08 10.16 -28.72
CA GLN A 121 0.16 9.54 -29.17
C GLN A 121 0.25 8.04 -28.82
N THR A 122 -0.23 7.65 -27.64
CA THR A 122 -0.15 6.24 -27.19
C THR A 122 -1.12 5.36 -27.97
N TYR A 123 -2.33 5.85 -28.21
CA TYR A 123 -3.42 5.12 -28.85
C TYR A 123 -4.11 5.97 -29.94
N PRO A 124 -3.42 6.36 -31.02
CA PRO A 124 -4.00 7.22 -32.05
C PRO A 124 -5.23 6.54 -32.68
N VAL A 125 -6.17 7.34 -33.19
CA VAL A 125 -7.25 6.81 -34.03
C VAL A 125 -6.62 6.04 -35.19
N GLY A 126 -7.14 4.85 -35.51
CA GLY A 126 -6.55 3.94 -36.49
C GLY A 126 -5.44 3.02 -35.95
N ALA A 127 -5.01 3.18 -34.69
CA ALA A 127 -4.04 2.26 -34.09
C ALA A 127 -4.59 0.83 -34.03
N ILE A 128 -3.71 -0.12 -34.32
CA ILE A 128 -3.99 -1.56 -34.20
C ILE A 128 -3.60 -2.02 -32.80
N LEU A 129 -4.52 -2.71 -32.14
CA LEU A 129 -4.41 -3.16 -30.76
C LEU A 129 -4.59 -4.68 -30.71
N ALA A 130 -3.67 -5.37 -30.05
CA ALA A 130 -3.93 -6.68 -29.48
C ALA A 130 -4.44 -6.51 -28.05
N ILE A 131 -5.59 -7.11 -27.75
CA ILE A 131 -6.17 -7.10 -26.41
C ILE A 131 -6.13 -8.52 -25.85
N ARG A 132 -5.39 -8.70 -24.76
CA ARG A 132 -5.31 -9.92 -23.97
C ARG A 132 -6.47 -9.95 -22.98
N GLU A 133 -7.01 -11.14 -22.73
CA GLU A 133 -8.09 -11.40 -21.77
C GLU A 133 -9.27 -10.38 -21.78
N PRO A 134 -9.81 -10.00 -22.95
CA PRO A 134 -10.88 -9.01 -23.02
C PRO A 134 -12.14 -9.51 -22.29
N ARG A 135 -12.62 -8.75 -21.31
CA ARG A 135 -13.88 -9.03 -20.63
C ARG A 135 -15.00 -8.24 -21.27
N VAL A 136 -16.08 -8.90 -21.67
CA VAL A 136 -17.27 -8.21 -22.16
C VAL A 136 -18.21 -7.93 -20.98
N ARG A 137 -18.61 -6.67 -20.83
CA ARG A 137 -19.57 -6.22 -19.82
C ARG A 137 -20.81 -5.65 -20.49
N PHE A 138 -21.97 -5.91 -19.91
CA PHE A 138 -23.21 -5.22 -20.23
C PHE A 138 -23.31 -3.91 -19.44
N THR A 139 -23.48 -2.79 -20.13
CA THR A 139 -23.54 -1.45 -19.52
C THR A 139 -24.94 -1.08 -19.04
N THR A 140 -25.97 -1.82 -19.48
CA THR A 140 -27.35 -1.65 -19.07
C THR A 140 -27.94 -2.96 -18.54
N LEU A 141 -28.84 -2.86 -17.56
CA LEU A 141 -29.57 -4.01 -16.99
C LEU A 141 -30.45 -4.73 -18.03
N SER A 142 -30.78 -4.07 -19.14
CA SER A 142 -31.50 -4.63 -20.27
C SER A 142 -30.61 -5.42 -21.24
N GLY A 143 -29.29 -5.46 -21.02
CA GLY A 143 -28.33 -6.22 -21.84
C GLY A 143 -28.10 -5.65 -23.25
N GLY A 144 -28.66 -4.48 -23.57
CA GLY A 144 -28.66 -3.92 -24.93
C GLY A 144 -27.35 -3.24 -25.35
N GLU A 145 -26.47 -2.90 -24.41
CA GLU A 145 -25.17 -2.29 -24.70
C GLU A 145 -24.04 -3.12 -24.07
N THR A 146 -23.04 -3.47 -24.87
CA THR A 146 -21.85 -4.24 -24.48
C THR A 146 -20.57 -3.43 -24.65
N GLU A 147 -19.68 -3.48 -23.65
CA GLU A 147 -18.33 -2.88 -23.68
C GLU A 147 -17.26 -3.97 -23.46
N ILE A 148 -16.15 -3.90 -24.21
CA ILE A 148 -14.90 -4.59 -23.87
C ILE A 148 -14.26 -3.84 -22.72
N ARG A 149 -13.85 -4.56 -21.68
CA ARG A 149 -13.15 -4.02 -20.52
C ARG A 149 -11.78 -4.67 -20.40
N VAL A 150 -10.77 -3.81 -20.29
CA VAL A 150 -9.37 -4.19 -20.06
C VAL A 150 -9.00 -3.67 -18.67
N ASP A 151 -8.77 -4.54 -17.69
CA ASP A 151 -8.54 -4.12 -16.29
C ASP A 151 -7.06 -3.83 -15.97
N VAL A 152 -6.13 -4.27 -16.82
CA VAL A 152 -4.68 -4.14 -16.67
C VAL A 152 -4.08 -3.52 -17.94
N ALA A 153 -3.31 -2.45 -17.81
CA ALA A 153 -2.79 -1.71 -18.97
C ALA A 153 -1.84 -2.54 -19.88
N SER A 154 -1.17 -3.58 -19.38
CA SER A 154 -0.35 -4.47 -20.20
C SER A 154 -1.12 -5.42 -21.08
N ASP A 155 -2.42 -5.59 -20.82
CA ASP A 155 -3.26 -6.47 -21.62
C ASP A 155 -3.62 -5.81 -22.96
N ILE A 156 -3.38 -4.51 -23.12
CA ILE A 156 -3.48 -3.82 -24.40
C ILE A 156 -2.08 -3.57 -24.95
N VAL A 157 -1.82 -4.11 -26.15
CA VAL A 157 -0.55 -3.95 -26.86
C VAL A 157 -0.83 -3.27 -28.19
N ARG A 158 -0.22 -2.11 -28.43
CA ARG A 158 -0.24 -1.49 -29.75
C ARG A 158 0.70 -2.24 -30.69
N ILE A 159 0.21 -2.57 -31.88
CA ILE A 159 0.98 -3.21 -32.95
C ILE A 159 1.32 -2.15 -34.01
N CYS A 160 2.53 -2.23 -34.57
CA CYS A 160 2.92 -1.38 -35.69
C CYS A 160 2.13 -1.75 -36.95
N GLU A 161 1.63 -0.76 -37.67
CA GLU A 161 0.78 -0.92 -38.84
C GLU A 161 1.54 -1.58 -40.02
N ILE A 162 2.87 -1.54 -39.99
CA ILE A 162 3.76 -2.19 -40.97
C ILE A 162 4.42 -3.46 -40.44
N ASP A 163 3.96 -3.99 -39.31
CA ASP A 163 4.48 -5.22 -38.73
C ASP A 163 4.28 -6.41 -39.71
N PRO A 164 5.34 -7.20 -40.01
CA PRO A 164 5.22 -8.36 -40.87
C PRO A 164 4.17 -9.39 -40.42
N GLU A 165 3.92 -9.53 -39.12
CA GLU A 165 3.02 -10.55 -38.56
C GLU A 165 1.53 -10.26 -38.84
N ILE A 166 1.18 -9.01 -39.18
CA ILE A 166 -0.21 -8.62 -39.46
C ILE A 166 -0.48 -8.38 -40.95
N ARG A 167 0.48 -8.69 -41.84
CA ARG A 167 0.34 -8.48 -43.29
C ARG A 167 -0.85 -9.20 -43.91
N ASP A 168 -1.23 -10.34 -43.33
CA ASP A 168 -2.34 -11.17 -43.80
C ASP A 168 -3.67 -10.81 -43.11
N VAL A 169 -3.68 -9.81 -42.21
CA VAL A 169 -4.88 -9.38 -41.51
C VAL A 169 -5.61 -8.32 -42.32
N HIS A 170 -6.81 -8.66 -42.78
CA HIS A 170 -7.61 -7.82 -43.66
C HIS A 170 -8.76 -7.20 -42.88
N TRP A 171 -8.78 -5.87 -42.84
CA TRP A 171 -9.83 -5.09 -42.20
C TRP A 171 -10.93 -4.78 -43.20
N LYS A 172 -12.20 -5.03 -42.84
CA LYS A 172 -13.34 -4.65 -43.68
C LYS A 172 -13.36 -3.15 -43.97
N TYR A 173 -13.00 -2.34 -42.98
CA TYR A 173 -12.79 -0.91 -43.14
C TYR A 173 -11.31 -0.61 -42.84
N PRO A 174 -10.52 -0.21 -43.85
CA PRO A 174 -9.10 0.12 -43.65
C PRO A 174 -8.91 1.26 -42.64
N SER A 175 -7.79 1.24 -41.92
CA SER A 175 -7.46 2.32 -40.98
C SER A 175 -7.46 3.68 -41.68
N PRO A 176 -8.13 4.70 -41.10
CA PRO A 176 -8.09 6.06 -41.63
C PRO A 176 -6.75 6.77 -41.37
N TYR A 177 -5.88 6.20 -40.53
CA TYR A 177 -4.64 6.81 -40.09
C TYR A 177 -3.47 5.83 -40.17
N VAL A 178 -2.41 6.25 -40.86
CA VAL A 178 -1.09 5.61 -40.83
C VAL A 178 -0.13 6.66 -40.30
N ASP A 179 0.59 6.33 -39.23
CA ASP A 179 1.64 7.21 -38.74
C ASP A 179 2.78 7.28 -39.77
N LEU A 180 2.86 8.40 -40.49
CA LEU A 180 3.84 8.58 -41.57
C LEU A 180 5.23 8.97 -41.05
N ARG A 181 5.36 9.24 -39.75
CA ARG A 181 6.64 9.64 -39.14
C ARG A 181 7.60 8.45 -39.13
N THR A 182 8.86 8.75 -39.38
CA THR A 182 9.98 7.82 -39.24
C THR A 182 10.37 7.65 -37.76
N PRO A 183 11.05 6.54 -37.40
CA PRO A 183 11.59 6.37 -36.05
C PRO A 183 12.52 7.52 -35.61
N GLN A 184 13.23 8.15 -36.55
CA GLN A 184 14.11 9.30 -36.30
C GLN A 184 13.32 10.57 -35.97
N GLU A 185 12.22 10.84 -36.69
CA GLU A 185 11.32 11.97 -36.40
C GLU A 185 10.63 11.80 -35.05
N LEU A 186 10.09 10.61 -34.76
CA LEU A 186 9.50 10.28 -33.46
C LEU A 186 10.51 10.44 -32.31
N LYS A 187 11.77 10.05 -32.52
CA LYS A 187 12.86 10.29 -31.55
C LYS A 187 13.10 11.79 -31.35
N ALA A 188 13.12 12.58 -32.43
CA ALA A 188 13.35 14.02 -32.36
C ALA A 188 12.21 14.73 -31.61
N GLU A 189 10.96 14.41 -31.93
CA GLU A 189 9.77 14.88 -31.21
C GLU A 189 9.83 14.48 -29.73
N GLY A 190 10.17 13.22 -29.43
CA GLY A 190 10.32 12.76 -28.05
C GLY A 190 11.40 13.53 -27.27
N ASN A 191 12.50 13.90 -27.93
CA ASN A 191 13.54 14.73 -27.31
C ASN A 191 13.01 16.14 -27.02
N MET A 192 12.24 16.74 -27.93
CA MET A 192 11.60 18.05 -27.71
C MET A 192 10.62 17.99 -26.53
N ALA A 193 9.77 16.95 -26.46
CA ALA A 193 8.86 16.72 -25.34
C ALA A 193 9.60 16.56 -24.00
N MET A 194 10.73 15.82 -23.97
CA MET A 194 11.58 15.71 -22.79
C MET A 194 12.17 17.05 -22.33
N GLN A 195 12.56 17.91 -23.28
CA GLN A 195 13.09 19.24 -22.99
C GLN A 195 12.01 20.19 -22.47
N ALA A 196 10.79 20.08 -23.01
CA ALA A 196 9.62 20.82 -22.55
C ALA A 196 9.07 20.33 -21.20
N GLY A 197 9.59 19.22 -20.65
CA GLY A 197 9.13 18.64 -19.40
C GLY A 197 7.89 17.74 -19.54
N ASN A 198 7.38 17.52 -20.76
CA ASN A 198 6.31 16.56 -21.02
C ASN A 198 6.88 15.13 -21.13
N VAL A 199 7.21 14.56 -19.96
CA VAL A 199 7.88 13.25 -19.85
C VAL A 199 6.96 12.10 -20.33
N SER A 200 5.66 12.19 -20.05
CA SER A 200 4.67 11.18 -20.45
C SER A 200 4.55 11.08 -21.97
N LEU A 201 4.39 12.22 -22.65
CA LEU A 201 4.36 12.28 -24.11
C LEU A 201 5.66 11.77 -24.73
N ALA A 202 6.81 12.19 -24.19
CA ALA A 202 8.10 11.70 -24.67
C ALA A 202 8.21 10.17 -24.58
N CYS A 203 7.77 9.58 -23.46
CA CYS A 203 7.74 8.14 -23.28
C CYS A 203 6.85 7.45 -24.33
N ALA A 204 5.68 8.02 -24.63
CA ALA A 204 4.78 7.53 -25.67
C ALA A 204 5.40 7.60 -27.08
N LEU A 205 6.08 8.71 -27.41
CA LEU A 205 6.79 8.90 -28.68
C LEU A 205 7.93 7.89 -28.86
N TYR A 206 8.79 7.72 -27.84
CA TYR A 206 9.87 6.72 -27.91
C TYR A 206 9.32 5.30 -27.99
N SER A 207 8.22 5.00 -27.30
CA SER A 207 7.57 3.69 -27.37
C SER A 207 7.01 3.43 -28.77
N THR A 208 6.38 4.43 -29.38
CA THR A 208 5.88 4.35 -30.76
C THR A 208 7.02 4.08 -31.74
N ALA A 209 8.15 4.79 -31.61
CA ALA A 209 9.32 4.58 -32.46
C ALA A 209 9.90 3.15 -32.33
N LEU A 210 9.83 2.56 -31.13
CA LEU A 210 10.31 1.19 -30.86
C LEU A 210 9.37 0.09 -31.35
N LEU A 211 8.15 0.43 -31.82
CA LEU A 211 7.25 -0.54 -32.46
C LEU A 211 7.69 -0.90 -33.89
N PHE A 212 8.53 -0.07 -34.52
CA PHE A 212 8.96 -0.32 -35.90
C PHE A 212 9.77 -1.62 -36.01
N PRO A 213 9.59 -2.38 -37.11
CA PRO A 213 10.29 -3.65 -37.29
C PRO A 213 11.82 -3.44 -37.42
N PRO A 214 12.65 -4.46 -37.08
CA PRO A 214 14.11 -4.37 -37.15
C PRO A 214 14.67 -3.87 -38.49
N SER A 215 13.96 -4.12 -39.60
CA SER A 215 14.34 -3.62 -40.93
C SER A 215 14.30 -2.10 -41.08
N LYS A 216 13.56 -1.39 -40.20
CA LYS A 216 13.41 0.07 -40.19
C LYS A 216 14.10 0.72 -38.98
N LEU A 217 14.59 -0.09 -38.05
CA LEU A 217 15.18 0.35 -36.80
C LEU A 217 16.63 -0.14 -36.72
N ASP A 218 17.57 0.68 -37.19
CA ASP A 218 18.98 0.32 -37.11
C ASP A 218 19.43 0.17 -35.63
N PRO A 219 20.42 -0.69 -35.33
CA PRO A 219 20.83 -0.95 -33.95
C PRO A 219 21.26 0.29 -33.16
N SER A 220 21.86 1.29 -33.79
CA SER A 220 22.29 2.53 -33.14
C SER A 220 21.09 3.39 -32.72
N LEU A 221 20.10 3.52 -33.61
CA LEU A 221 18.86 4.23 -33.31
C LEU A 221 18.04 3.51 -32.24
N SER A 222 17.89 2.19 -32.34
CA SER A 222 17.21 1.36 -31.33
C SER A 222 17.85 1.54 -29.95
N PHE A 223 19.18 1.51 -29.89
CA PHE A 223 19.94 1.74 -28.66
C PHE A 223 19.64 3.12 -28.07
N ALA A 224 19.66 4.18 -28.89
CA ALA A 224 19.37 5.54 -28.44
C ALA A 224 17.93 5.71 -27.94
N LEU A 225 16.95 5.11 -28.62
CA LEU A 225 15.53 5.14 -28.25
C LEU A 225 15.27 4.45 -26.92
N ARG A 226 15.81 3.24 -26.72
CA ARG A 226 15.70 2.49 -25.44
C ARG A 226 16.30 3.27 -24.30
N LEU A 227 17.48 3.85 -24.50
CA LEU A 227 18.09 4.72 -23.49
C LEU A 227 17.20 5.92 -23.18
N ASN A 228 16.70 6.63 -24.18
CA ASN A 228 15.83 7.79 -23.98
C ASN A 228 14.54 7.43 -23.24
N ARG A 229 13.91 6.31 -23.62
CA ARG A 229 12.74 5.77 -22.93
C ARG A 229 13.05 5.35 -21.49
N ALA A 230 14.21 4.74 -21.23
CA ALA A 230 14.64 4.43 -19.87
C ALA A 230 14.75 5.69 -18.99
N LEU A 231 15.27 6.80 -19.52
CA LEU A 231 15.31 8.06 -18.79
C LEU A 231 13.90 8.62 -18.52
N ALA A 232 13.01 8.57 -19.51
CA ALA A 232 11.62 8.99 -19.33
C ALA A 232 10.94 8.13 -18.26
N ASN A 233 11.09 6.82 -18.31
CA ASN A 233 10.57 5.88 -17.32
C ASN A 233 11.14 6.13 -15.91
N ILE A 234 12.44 6.39 -15.74
CA ILE A 234 13.02 6.80 -14.44
C ILE A 234 12.33 8.05 -13.89
N ARG A 235 12.07 9.05 -14.74
CA ARG A 235 11.38 10.28 -14.33
C ARG A 235 9.90 10.06 -14.01
N LEU A 236 9.28 9.04 -14.61
CA LEU A 236 7.90 8.63 -14.34
C LEU A 236 7.78 7.66 -13.14
N GLY A 237 8.90 7.26 -12.51
CA GLY A 237 8.91 6.28 -11.42
C GLY A 237 8.77 4.81 -11.87
N ARG A 238 8.91 4.55 -13.17
CA ARG A 238 8.78 3.23 -13.81
C ARG A 238 10.14 2.53 -13.91
N TYR A 239 10.69 2.15 -12.77
CA TYR A 239 12.09 1.75 -12.67
C TYR A 239 12.37 0.37 -13.27
N ALA A 240 11.43 -0.58 -13.22
CA ALA A 240 11.63 -1.90 -13.82
C ALA A 240 11.62 -1.81 -15.34
N THR A 241 10.66 -1.07 -15.90
CA THR A 241 10.60 -0.81 -17.33
C THR A 241 11.89 -0.12 -17.82
N ALA A 242 12.39 0.87 -17.08
CA ALA A 242 13.66 1.51 -17.39
C ALA A 242 14.87 0.55 -17.31
N HIS A 243 14.89 -0.34 -16.33
CA HIS A 243 15.98 -1.31 -16.17
C HIS A 243 15.99 -2.31 -17.34
N LEU A 244 14.81 -2.80 -17.74
CA LEU A 244 14.64 -3.69 -18.88
C LEU A 244 15.04 -3.00 -20.19
N ASP A 245 14.70 -1.73 -20.39
CA ASP A 245 15.16 -0.94 -21.55
C ASP A 245 16.68 -0.91 -21.65
N CYS A 246 17.38 -0.74 -20.52
CA CYS A 246 18.85 -0.80 -20.48
C CYS A 246 19.39 -2.20 -20.80
N LEU A 247 18.78 -3.26 -20.27
CA LEU A 247 19.19 -4.64 -20.55
C LEU A 247 18.98 -5.01 -22.02
N ASP A 248 17.84 -4.63 -22.60
CA ASP A 248 17.56 -4.88 -24.02
C ASP A 248 18.52 -4.10 -24.93
N ALA A 249 18.89 -2.88 -24.54
CA ALA A 249 19.88 -2.10 -25.29
C ALA A 249 21.26 -2.77 -25.32
N GLU A 250 21.67 -3.45 -24.24
CA GLU A 250 22.93 -4.22 -24.19
C GLU A 250 22.91 -5.46 -25.09
N GLN A 251 21.74 -6.00 -25.42
CA GLN A 251 21.59 -7.17 -26.28
C GLN A 251 21.66 -6.83 -27.78
N LEU A 252 21.63 -5.54 -28.13
CA LEU A 252 21.74 -5.11 -29.53
C LEU A 252 23.16 -5.35 -30.07
N GLN A 253 23.25 -5.75 -31.34
CA GLN A 253 24.52 -5.84 -32.06
C GLN A 253 25.01 -4.44 -32.47
N TYR A 254 25.38 -3.62 -31.47
CA TYR A 254 25.83 -2.24 -31.63
C TYR A 254 26.93 -1.92 -30.62
N GLN A 255 27.98 -1.21 -31.04
CA GLN A 255 29.02 -0.72 -30.15
C GLN A 255 28.71 0.72 -29.69
N PRO A 256 28.37 0.95 -28.41
CA PRO A 256 28.04 2.27 -27.92
C PRO A 256 29.27 3.17 -27.83
N THR A 257 29.10 4.46 -28.13
CA THR A 257 30.12 5.49 -27.84
C THR A 257 30.39 5.60 -26.33
N PRO A 258 31.53 6.17 -25.91
CA PRO A 258 31.83 6.38 -24.49
C PRO A 258 30.74 7.15 -23.72
N ASP A 259 30.10 8.14 -24.35
CA ASP A 259 29.00 8.90 -23.74
C ASP A 259 27.71 8.07 -23.60
N GLN A 260 27.38 7.28 -24.62
CA GLN A 260 26.27 6.33 -24.56
C GLN A 260 26.48 5.28 -23.47
N MET A 261 27.71 4.79 -23.30
CA MET A 261 28.05 3.84 -22.23
C MET A 261 27.87 4.44 -20.84
N LYS A 262 28.28 5.70 -20.63
CA LYS A 262 28.00 6.44 -19.38
C LYS A 262 26.50 6.51 -19.08
N LYS A 263 25.70 6.88 -20.08
CA LYS A 263 24.23 6.99 -19.96
C LYS A 263 23.58 5.65 -19.62
N LEU A 264 23.98 4.58 -20.32
CA LEU A 264 23.49 3.23 -20.09
C LEU A 264 23.76 2.78 -18.65
N LEU A 265 25.02 2.79 -18.22
CA LEU A 265 25.42 2.35 -16.89
C LEU A 265 24.77 3.17 -15.78
N TRP A 266 24.67 4.49 -15.96
CA TRP A 266 24.05 5.36 -14.97
C TRP A 266 22.55 5.11 -14.83
N ARG A 267 21.80 5.03 -15.93
CA ARG A 267 20.36 4.74 -15.90
C ARG A 267 20.07 3.35 -15.33
N LYS A 268 20.91 2.37 -15.65
CA LYS A 268 20.83 1.01 -15.09
C LYS A 268 21.10 1.00 -13.58
N ALA A 269 22.08 1.80 -13.11
CA ALA A 269 22.37 1.95 -11.68
C ALA A 269 21.23 2.65 -10.93
N GLN A 270 20.66 3.72 -11.49
CA GLN A 270 19.53 4.46 -10.92
C GLN A 270 18.29 3.56 -10.78
N SER A 271 17.91 2.87 -11.85
CA SER A 271 16.79 1.93 -11.81
C SER A 271 17.02 0.79 -10.82
N ALA A 272 18.21 0.18 -10.79
CA ALA A 272 18.54 -0.86 -9.82
C ALA A 272 18.46 -0.37 -8.37
N TYR A 273 18.87 0.88 -8.10
CA TYR A 273 18.77 1.49 -6.78
C TYR A 273 17.31 1.67 -6.36
N GLU A 274 16.47 2.25 -7.22
CA GLU A 274 15.05 2.47 -6.89
C GLU A 274 14.27 1.15 -6.78
N LEU A 275 14.67 0.13 -7.52
CA LEU A 275 14.19 -1.25 -7.35
C LEU A 275 14.79 -1.96 -6.13
N ARG A 276 15.61 -1.28 -5.33
CA ARG A 276 16.21 -1.80 -4.09
C ARG A 276 17.12 -3.02 -4.31
N MET A 277 17.67 -3.16 -5.51
CA MET A 277 18.65 -4.19 -5.85
C MET A 277 20.05 -3.72 -5.43
N TRP A 278 20.26 -3.47 -4.13
CA TRP A 278 21.42 -2.69 -3.64
C TRP A 278 22.77 -3.22 -4.11
N THR A 279 22.97 -4.54 -4.09
CA THR A 279 24.21 -5.16 -4.57
C THR A 279 24.46 -4.85 -6.04
N LEU A 280 23.44 -5.05 -6.89
CA LEU A 280 23.51 -4.75 -8.32
C LEU A 280 23.69 -3.24 -8.57
N ALA A 281 22.94 -2.40 -7.85
CA ALA A 281 23.07 -0.94 -7.93
C ALA A 281 24.50 -0.48 -7.59
N GLY A 282 25.11 -1.06 -6.56
CA GLY A 282 26.49 -0.79 -6.18
C GLY A 282 27.50 -1.24 -7.24
N GLU A 283 27.32 -2.41 -7.84
CA GLU A 283 28.15 -2.89 -8.94
C GLU A 283 28.07 -1.97 -10.17
N LEU A 284 26.86 -1.62 -10.57
CA LEU A 284 26.60 -0.73 -11.70
C LEU A 284 27.12 0.68 -11.44
N ALA A 285 26.96 1.22 -10.22
CA ALA A 285 27.50 2.51 -9.83
C ALA A 285 29.04 2.51 -9.85
N ARG A 286 29.71 1.43 -9.43
CA ARG A 286 31.17 1.29 -9.57
C ARG A 286 31.59 1.30 -11.05
N ASN A 287 30.85 0.60 -11.91
CA ASN A 287 31.14 0.59 -13.34
C ASN A 287 30.90 1.96 -13.99
N ALA A 288 29.81 2.64 -13.62
CA ALA A 288 29.52 4.01 -14.05
C ALA A 288 30.63 4.98 -13.64
N LEU A 289 31.17 4.84 -12.41
CA LEU A 289 32.28 5.66 -11.93
C LEU A 289 33.56 5.42 -12.74
N LYS A 290 33.89 4.16 -13.07
CA LYS A 290 35.05 3.80 -13.90
C LYS A 290 35.01 4.44 -15.28
N VAL A 291 33.82 4.58 -15.88
CA VAL A 291 33.64 5.24 -17.18
C VAL A 291 33.48 6.76 -17.07
N GLY A 292 33.54 7.34 -15.86
CA GLY A 292 33.60 8.78 -15.63
C GLY A 292 32.30 9.46 -15.18
N VAL A 293 31.32 8.72 -14.63
CA VAL A 293 30.12 9.29 -13.99
C VAL A 293 30.43 9.59 -12.52
N LYS A 294 30.69 10.86 -12.18
CA LYS A 294 31.20 11.27 -10.85
C LYS A 294 30.12 11.15 -9.76
N GLU A 295 28.87 11.39 -10.12
CA GLU A 295 27.70 11.35 -9.24
C GLU A 295 27.50 9.96 -8.61
N ALA A 296 28.01 8.91 -9.25
CA ALA A 296 27.95 7.54 -8.74
C ALA A 296 28.63 7.37 -7.37
N ILE A 297 29.55 8.25 -6.98
CA ILE A 297 30.17 8.24 -5.64
C ILE A 297 29.11 8.41 -4.54
N ILE A 298 28.10 9.26 -4.77
CA ILE A 298 27.02 9.50 -3.79
C ILE A 298 26.18 8.22 -3.65
N MET A 299 25.76 7.63 -4.77
CA MET A 299 25.00 6.38 -4.78
C MET A 299 25.76 5.24 -4.10
N LEU A 300 27.07 5.13 -4.28
CA LEU A 300 27.88 4.11 -3.60
C LEU A 300 27.87 4.25 -2.08
N ARG A 301 27.86 5.48 -1.56
CA ARG A 301 27.72 5.73 -0.10
C ARG A 301 26.33 5.33 0.38
N GLU A 302 25.29 5.70 -0.37
CA GLU A 302 23.91 5.32 -0.02
C GLU A 302 23.71 3.81 -0.06
N VAL A 303 24.16 3.13 -1.11
CA VAL A 303 24.11 1.65 -1.23
C VAL A 303 24.79 0.98 -0.04
N LYS A 304 25.95 1.49 0.41
CA LYS A 304 26.63 0.95 1.59
C LYS A 304 25.75 1.04 2.83
N LEU A 305 25.11 2.19 3.07
CA LEU A 305 24.17 2.36 4.18
C LEU A 305 22.99 1.38 4.06
N ARG A 306 22.40 1.25 2.86
CA ARG A 306 21.32 0.30 2.61
C ARG A 306 21.73 -1.16 2.90
N GLN A 307 22.94 -1.56 2.52
CA GLN A 307 23.46 -2.89 2.83
C GLN A 307 23.69 -3.11 4.34
N GLU A 308 24.07 -2.07 5.10
CA GLU A 308 24.17 -2.17 6.56
C GLU A 308 22.78 -2.33 7.21
N GLU A 309 21.77 -1.64 6.70
CA GLU A 309 20.37 -1.74 7.15
C GLU A 309 19.77 -3.13 6.92
N GLU A 310 20.11 -3.82 5.82
CA GLU A 310 19.70 -5.20 5.58
C GLU A 310 20.20 -6.17 6.68
N ASN A 311 21.21 -5.76 7.44
CA ASN A 311 21.75 -6.48 8.59
C ASN A 311 21.24 -5.93 9.94
N GLY A 312 20.22 -5.08 9.93
CA GLY A 312 19.60 -4.50 11.12
C GLY A 312 20.29 -3.25 11.66
N LYS A 313 21.29 -2.71 10.95
CA LYS A 313 22.03 -1.51 11.38
C LYS A 313 21.47 -0.26 10.70
N PHE A 314 20.55 0.40 11.39
CA PHE A 314 19.88 1.60 10.87
C PHE A 314 20.33 2.86 11.62
N ASP A 315 20.61 3.93 10.87
CA ASP A 315 20.76 5.27 11.41
C ASP A 315 19.38 5.93 11.58
N TRP A 316 18.68 5.56 12.65
CA TRP A 316 17.34 6.08 12.96
C TRP A 316 17.31 7.61 13.07
N ASN A 317 18.39 8.22 13.56
CA ASN A 317 18.46 9.68 13.67
C ASN A 317 18.56 10.31 12.28
N GLY A 318 19.43 9.79 11.41
CA GLY A 318 19.55 10.23 10.01
C GLY A 318 18.25 10.07 9.22
N HIS A 319 17.54 8.94 9.37
CA HIS A 319 16.24 8.73 8.73
C HIS A 319 15.19 9.75 9.19
N ARG A 320 15.10 10.02 10.49
CA ARG A 320 14.22 11.05 11.03
C ARG A 320 14.56 12.43 10.47
N GLN A 321 15.83 12.82 10.48
CA GLN A 321 16.25 14.11 9.94
C GLN A 321 15.91 14.22 8.45
N SER A 322 16.08 13.14 7.68
CA SER A 322 15.64 13.07 6.28
C SER A 322 14.13 13.23 6.16
N LEU A 323 13.32 12.53 6.96
CA LEU A 323 11.86 12.63 6.97
C LEU A 323 11.40 14.05 7.32
N ALA A 324 11.99 14.68 8.33
CA ALA A 324 11.66 16.04 8.73
C ALA A 324 12.00 17.06 7.62
N LYS A 325 13.14 16.88 6.94
CA LYS A 325 13.61 17.81 5.89
C LYS A 325 12.94 17.60 4.53
N LYS A 326 12.75 16.35 4.11
CA LYS A 326 12.31 15.97 2.75
C LYS A 326 10.86 15.45 2.71
N GLY A 327 10.28 15.09 3.85
CA GLY A 327 8.99 14.40 3.93
C GLY A 327 9.06 12.89 3.65
N THR A 328 10.20 12.39 3.16
CA THR A 328 10.41 10.98 2.79
C THR A 328 11.80 10.51 3.21
N THR A 329 11.97 9.20 3.37
CA THR A 329 13.27 8.56 3.54
C THR A 329 13.28 7.18 2.87
N THR A 330 14.44 6.78 2.38
CA THR A 330 14.66 5.45 1.82
C THR A 330 15.33 4.61 2.89
N MET A 331 14.75 3.46 3.17
CA MET A 331 15.25 2.44 4.11
C MET A 331 15.22 1.09 3.42
N SER A 332 16.15 0.22 3.80
CA SER A 332 16.15 -1.18 3.37
C SER A 332 15.18 -2.00 4.19
N ASP A 333 14.68 -3.07 3.58
CA ASP A 333 13.93 -4.08 4.31
C ASP A 333 14.87 -4.85 5.24
N TYR A 334 14.38 -5.20 6.42
CA TYR A 334 15.10 -6.00 7.40
C TYR A 334 14.17 -7.04 7.99
N VAL A 335 14.64 -8.28 8.11
CA VAL A 335 13.91 -9.36 8.77
C VAL A 335 14.78 -9.89 9.90
N GLY A 336 14.31 -9.72 11.12
CA GLY A 336 14.93 -10.26 12.33
C GLY A 336 14.60 -11.74 12.56
N PRO A 337 14.66 -12.22 13.81
CA PRO A 337 14.39 -13.62 14.14
C PRO A 337 12.89 -13.89 14.21
N ILE A 338 12.21 -13.78 13.08
CA ILE A 338 10.77 -14.01 12.93
C ILE A 338 10.49 -14.98 11.79
N GLU A 339 9.38 -15.69 11.86
CA GLU A 339 8.84 -16.47 10.76
C GLU A 339 7.31 -16.40 10.77
N VAL A 340 6.69 -16.50 9.60
CA VAL A 340 5.23 -16.67 9.53
C VAL A 340 4.94 -18.16 9.71
N VAL A 341 3.89 -18.50 10.44
CA VAL A 341 3.40 -19.88 10.67
C VAL A 341 1.87 -19.89 10.66
N HIS A 342 1.27 -21.09 10.66
CA HIS A 342 -0.14 -21.25 10.98
C HIS A 342 -0.35 -21.28 12.50
N ILE A 343 -1.24 -20.43 12.99
CA ILE A 343 -1.61 -20.31 14.41
C ILE A 343 -3.05 -20.80 14.57
N PRO A 344 -3.28 -21.87 15.36
CA PRO A 344 -4.61 -22.45 15.55
C PRO A 344 -5.67 -21.41 15.93
N GLY A 345 -6.77 -21.38 15.17
CA GLY A 345 -7.89 -20.44 15.40
C GLY A 345 -7.61 -18.98 15.05
N ARG A 346 -6.40 -18.65 14.56
CA ARG A 346 -6.00 -17.29 14.16
C ARG A 346 -5.51 -17.21 12.71
N GLY A 347 -5.44 -18.34 12.00
CA GLY A 347 -4.99 -18.39 10.62
C GLY A 347 -3.47 -18.26 10.55
N ARG A 348 -2.95 -17.39 9.68
CA ARG A 348 -1.51 -17.14 9.62
C ARG A 348 -1.11 -16.12 10.68
N GLY A 349 0.09 -16.24 11.20
CA GLY A 349 0.64 -15.29 12.16
C GLY A 349 2.15 -15.34 12.18
N ILE A 350 2.78 -14.37 12.84
CA ILE A 350 4.23 -14.31 12.97
C ILE A 350 4.64 -14.78 14.35
N VAL A 351 5.69 -15.60 14.42
CA VAL A 351 6.31 -16.08 15.68
C VAL A 351 7.81 -15.78 15.69
N LEU A 352 8.38 -15.74 16.89
CA LEU A 352 9.83 -15.62 17.08
C LEU A 352 10.57 -16.93 16.80
N THR A 353 11.69 -16.86 16.10
CA THR A 353 12.61 -18.00 15.86
C THR A 353 13.76 -18.07 16.88
N ALA A 354 13.95 -17.01 17.66
CA ALA A 354 14.92 -16.91 18.76
C ALA A 354 14.39 -15.99 19.87
N ASP A 355 15.02 -16.03 21.04
CA ASP A 355 14.73 -15.10 22.13
C ASP A 355 15.10 -13.66 21.71
N VAL A 356 14.30 -12.68 22.12
CA VAL A 356 14.51 -11.26 21.81
C VAL A 356 14.39 -10.38 23.04
N LYS A 357 14.98 -9.19 22.96
CA LYS A 357 14.92 -8.17 24.01
C LYS A 357 13.96 -7.04 23.67
N ALA A 358 13.43 -6.38 24.69
CA ALA A 358 12.66 -5.14 24.49
C ALA A 358 13.47 -4.11 23.69
N GLY A 359 12.85 -3.54 22.65
CA GLY A 359 13.45 -2.58 21.72
C GLY A 359 14.18 -3.19 20.53
N GLN A 360 14.42 -4.51 20.54
CA GLN A 360 15.05 -5.21 19.42
C GLN A 360 14.20 -5.06 18.16
N LEU A 361 14.86 -4.69 17.07
CA LEU A 361 14.26 -4.57 15.75
C LEU A 361 13.88 -5.97 15.24
N LEU A 362 12.62 -6.13 14.82
CA LEU A 362 12.07 -7.39 14.35
C LEU A 362 11.85 -7.37 12.84
N LEU A 363 11.41 -6.24 12.31
CA LEU A 363 11.07 -6.09 10.91
C LEU A 363 11.20 -4.62 10.49
N VAL A 364 11.77 -4.37 9.33
CA VAL A 364 11.53 -3.15 8.54
C VAL A 364 10.92 -3.61 7.23
N ASP A 365 9.69 -3.21 6.98
CA ASP A 365 8.89 -3.68 5.86
C ASP A 365 8.47 -2.51 4.98
N THR A 366 8.83 -2.57 3.72
CA THR A 366 8.38 -1.60 2.72
C THR A 366 6.98 -1.92 2.24
N ASN A 367 6.16 -0.88 2.18
CA ASN A 367 4.79 -0.99 1.71
C ASN A 367 4.73 -1.56 0.28
N LEU A 368 3.91 -2.58 0.06
CA LEU A 368 3.50 -3.03 -1.29
C LEU A 368 2.68 -1.98 -2.03
N LEU A 369 1.97 -1.16 -1.27
CA LEU A 369 1.09 -0.14 -1.82
C LEU A 369 1.18 1.08 -0.92
N ASN A 370 1.33 2.24 -1.52
CA ASN A 370 1.09 3.52 -0.87
C ASN A 370 0.24 4.38 -1.81
N ARG A 371 -0.91 4.87 -1.32
CA ARG A 371 -1.79 5.73 -2.11
C ARG A 371 -2.37 6.84 -1.26
N THR A 372 -2.08 8.08 -1.63
CA THR A 372 -2.75 9.24 -1.04
C THR A 372 -4.23 9.19 -1.35
N LEU A 373 -5.04 9.26 -0.30
CA LEU A 373 -6.49 9.28 -0.40
C LEU A 373 -6.96 10.72 -0.60
N PRO A 374 -7.87 10.97 -1.56
CA PRO A 374 -8.46 12.29 -1.72
C PRO A 374 -9.30 12.63 -0.47
N ALA A 375 -9.38 13.91 -0.13
CA ALA A 375 -10.11 14.39 1.05
C ALA A 375 -11.60 14.00 1.04
N LYS A 376 -12.21 13.92 -0.14
CA LYS A 376 -13.60 13.49 -0.35
C LYS A 376 -13.64 12.45 -1.48
N PRO A 377 -13.50 11.15 -1.16
CA PRO A 377 -13.55 10.14 -2.19
C PRO A 377 -15.01 9.93 -2.65
N LEU A 378 -15.29 10.12 -3.94
CA LEU A 378 -16.65 10.16 -4.51
C LEU A 378 -17.20 8.81 -5.00
N PHE A 379 -16.52 7.68 -4.74
CA PHE A 379 -16.83 6.40 -5.40
C PHE A 379 -17.11 5.25 -4.42
N ARG A 380 -17.97 4.31 -4.83
CA ARG A 380 -18.14 3.01 -4.19
C ARG A 380 -18.30 1.97 -5.29
N GLU A 381 -17.71 0.79 -5.08
CA GLU A 381 -17.93 -0.35 -5.96
C GLU A 381 -18.85 -1.33 -5.25
N THR A 382 -19.90 -1.78 -5.92
CA THR A 382 -20.79 -2.83 -5.40
C THR A 382 -20.56 -4.08 -6.24
N ASN A 383 -20.13 -5.16 -5.60
CA ASN A 383 -20.04 -6.47 -6.20
C ASN A 383 -21.34 -7.23 -5.88
N PHE A 384 -22.19 -7.40 -6.89
CA PHE A 384 -23.47 -8.09 -6.73
C PHE A 384 -23.32 -9.61 -6.61
N LYS A 385 -22.20 -10.19 -7.04
CA LYS A 385 -21.95 -11.65 -6.98
C LYS A 385 -21.76 -12.14 -5.54
N ASP A 386 -21.06 -11.37 -4.73
CA ASP A 386 -20.83 -11.65 -3.31
C ASP A 386 -21.55 -10.66 -2.38
N GLN A 387 -22.38 -9.78 -2.95
CA GLN A 387 -23.12 -8.71 -2.26
C GLN A 387 -22.24 -7.77 -1.42
N THR A 388 -20.97 -7.62 -1.79
CA THR A 388 -20.04 -6.73 -1.07
C THR A 388 -20.07 -5.30 -1.63
N ILE A 389 -19.93 -4.31 -0.75
CA ILE A 389 -19.72 -2.91 -1.14
C ILE A 389 -18.30 -2.52 -0.78
N ASN A 390 -17.43 -2.46 -1.79
CA ASN A 390 -16.07 -1.96 -1.67
C ASN A 390 -16.08 -0.44 -1.51
N LYS A 391 -15.37 0.02 -0.50
CA LYS A 391 -15.15 1.45 -0.24
C LYS A 391 -14.29 2.05 -1.36
N SER A 392 -14.45 3.33 -1.68
CA SER A 392 -13.60 4.10 -2.60
C SER A 392 -12.11 3.85 -2.43
N THR A 393 -11.67 3.68 -1.18
CA THR A 393 -10.27 3.42 -0.84
C THR A 393 -9.75 2.12 -1.45
N VAL A 394 -10.58 1.06 -1.48
CA VAL A 394 -10.22 -0.24 -2.07
C VAL A 394 -10.08 -0.12 -3.58
N VAL A 395 -10.98 0.62 -4.23
CA VAL A 395 -10.95 0.84 -5.69
C VAL A 395 -9.68 1.59 -6.10
N LEU A 396 -9.37 2.71 -5.41
CA LEU A 396 -8.16 3.48 -5.66
C LEU A 396 -6.89 2.66 -5.39
N GLY A 397 -6.88 1.92 -4.28
CA GLY A 397 -5.76 1.06 -3.93
C GLY A 397 -5.52 -0.04 -4.96
N ARG A 398 -6.59 -0.64 -5.51
CA ARG A 398 -6.50 -1.70 -6.50
C ARG A 398 -5.85 -1.22 -7.80
N SER A 399 -6.23 -0.04 -8.30
CA SER A 399 -5.60 0.51 -9.52
C SER A 399 -4.11 0.70 -9.31
N THR A 400 -3.71 1.32 -8.20
CA THR A 400 -2.29 1.57 -7.91
C THR A 400 -1.52 0.27 -7.63
N ALA A 401 -2.16 -0.74 -7.03
CA ALA A 401 -1.54 -2.05 -6.82
C ALA A 401 -1.27 -2.78 -8.15
N VAL A 402 -2.17 -2.66 -9.13
CA VAL A 402 -1.94 -3.21 -10.48
C VAL A 402 -0.75 -2.51 -11.14
N ASP A 403 -0.66 -1.18 -11.06
CA ASP A 403 0.48 -0.43 -11.60
C ASP A 403 1.81 -0.84 -10.93
N GLU A 404 1.83 -0.96 -9.61
CA GLU A 404 3.01 -1.41 -8.85
C GLU A 404 3.39 -2.85 -9.22
N LEU A 405 2.41 -3.73 -9.44
CA LEU A 405 2.67 -5.11 -9.88
C LEU A 405 3.33 -5.17 -11.26
N MET A 406 2.99 -4.25 -12.16
CA MET A 406 3.65 -4.14 -13.46
C MET A 406 5.12 -3.71 -13.32
N GLU A 407 5.41 -2.78 -12.42
CA GLU A 407 6.78 -2.32 -12.15
C GLU A 407 7.54 -3.23 -11.16
N ASN A 408 6.85 -4.15 -10.50
CA ASN A 408 7.46 -5.11 -9.59
C ASN A 408 6.79 -6.50 -9.67
N PRO A 409 6.94 -7.22 -10.80
CA PRO A 409 6.29 -8.51 -11.02
C PRO A 409 6.64 -9.57 -9.95
N GLY A 410 7.81 -9.43 -9.31
CA GLY A 410 8.23 -10.30 -8.20
C GLY A 410 7.29 -10.27 -6.98
N THR A 411 6.42 -9.26 -6.88
CA THR A 411 5.45 -9.11 -5.79
C THR A 411 4.12 -9.84 -6.03
N VAL A 412 3.86 -10.39 -7.23
CA VAL A 412 2.63 -11.14 -7.56
C VAL A 412 2.36 -12.25 -6.54
N LYS A 413 3.40 -12.99 -6.15
CA LYS A 413 3.25 -14.05 -5.15
C LYS A 413 2.80 -13.48 -3.80
N VAL A 414 3.38 -12.36 -3.35
CA VAL A 414 3.02 -11.71 -2.07
C VAL A 414 1.56 -11.26 -2.10
N TRP A 415 1.10 -10.65 -3.19
CA TRP A 415 -0.30 -10.27 -3.36
C TRP A 415 -1.24 -11.48 -3.34
N THR A 416 -0.85 -12.57 -4.01
CA THR A 416 -1.59 -13.84 -3.99
C THR A 416 -1.65 -14.41 -2.57
N ASP A 417 -0.54 -14.37 -1.83
CA ASP A 417 -0.48 -14.78 -0.44
C ASP A 417 -1.40 -13.92 0.44
N LEU A 418 -1.55 -12.63 0.19
CA LEU A 418 -2.49 -11.77 0.94
C LEU A 418 -3.97 -12.08 0.64
N CYS A 419 -4.30 -12.78 -0.45
CA CYS A 419 -5.67 -13.15 -0.81
C CYS A 419 -6.15 -14.37 0.00
N ASN A 420 -7.28 -14.23 0.68
CA ASN A 420 -7.71 -15.12 1.77
C ASN A 420 -8.40 -16.45 1.34
N HIS A 421 -8.08 -17.04 0.18
CA HIS A 421 -8.90 -18.12 -0.41
C HIS A 421 -8.21 -19.48 -0.64
N ALA A 422 -6.94 -19.67 -0.26
CA ALA A 422 -6.35 -21.00 -0.37
C ALA A 422 -6.74 -21.85 0.85
N THR A 423 -7.69 -22.77 0.66
CA THR A 423 -8.18 -23.78 1.61
C THR A 423 -7.17 -24.87 1.98
N GLU A 424 -5.89 -24.69 1.65
CA GLU A 424 -4.86 -25.70 1.84
C GLU A 424 -3.94 -25.34 3.03
N PRO A 425 -3.73 -26.26 4.00
CA PRO A 425 -2.74 -26.11 5.07
C PRO A 425 -1.30 -25.98 4.55
N ASN A 426 -1.06 -26.36 3.29
CA ASN A 426 0.26 -26.52 2.69
C ASN A 426 0.78 -25.28 1.93
N TYR A 427 0.15 -24.11 2.09
CA TYR A 427 0.69 -22.90 1.47
C TYR A 427 2.09 -22.62 2.04
N ARG A 428 3.13 -22.84 1.21
CA ARG A 428 4.49 -22.42 1.50
C ARG A 428 4.50 -20.90 1.56
N ILE A 429 4.46 -20.43 2.80
CA ILE A 429 4.66 -19.08 3.23
C ILE A 429 5.81 -18.46 2.41
N PRO A 430 5.60 -17.29 1.79
CA PRO A 430 6.64 -16.65 0.99
C PRO A 430 7.87 -16.39 1.87
N PRO A 431 9.08 -16.52 1.31
CA PRO A 431 10.29 -16.19 2.04
C PRO A 431 10.21 -14.74 2.55
N LEU A 432 10.70 -14.53 3.77
CA LEU A 432 10.55 -13.29 4.52
C LEU A 432 11.12 -12.06 3.79
N ARG A 433 12.05 -12.29 2.86
CA ARG A 433 12.62 -11.25 2.01
C ARG A 433 12.21 -11.50 0.58
N VAL A 434 11.55 -10.51 -0.01
CA VAL A 434 11.17 -10.53 -1.42
C VAL A 434 11.74 -9.28 -2.07
N SER A 435 13.07 -9.24 -2.19
CA SER A 435 13.74 -8.26 -3.04
C SER A 435 13.53 -8.66 -4.50
N PRO A 436 13.26 -7.71 -5.40
CA PRO A 436 13.15 -8.02 -6.82
C PRO A 436 14.51 -8.50 -7.36
N THR A 437 14.46 -9.41 -8.31
CA THR A 437 15.61 -9.90 -9.09
C THR A 437 15.42 -9.53 -10.55
N ILE A 438 16.51 -9.47 -11.33
CA ILE A 438 16.42 -9.26 -12.79
C ILE A 438 15.47 -10.29 -13.43
N GLU A 439 15.58 -11.56 -13.01
CA GLU A 439 14.71 -12.66 -13.45
C GLU A 439 13.23 -12.35 -13.18
N SER A 440 12.92 -11.80 -12.00
CA SER A 440 11.54 -11.46 -11.65
C SER A 440 10.97 -10.34 -12.52
N LEU A 441 11.78 -9.38 -12.98
CA LEU A 441 11.30 -8.26 -13.80
C LEU A 441 10.81 -8.70 -15.19
N ARG A 442 11.32 -9.83 -15.71
CA ARG A 442 10.97 -10.36 -17.03
C ARG A 442 9.72 -11.23 -17.02
N LYS A 443 9.20 -11.59 -15.85
CA LYS A 443 8.04 -12.48 -15.76
C LYS A 443 6.77 -11.73 -16.16
N PRO A 444 5.91 -12.33 -17.01
CA PRO A 444 4.62 -11.74 -17.32
C PRO A 444 3.78 -11.61 -16.04
N VAL A 445 3.12 -10.47 -15.90
CA VAL A 445 2.24 -10.17 -14.77
C VAL A 445 0.82 -10.59 -15.15
N ILE A 446 0.35 -11.68 -14.55
CA ILE A 446 -1.05 -12.10 -14.65
C ILE A 446 -1.70 -11.83 -13.30
N VAL A 447 -2.69 -10.94 -13.26
CA VAL A 447 -3.26 -10.46 -12.01
C VAL A 447 -4.78 -10.59 -11.97
N ASN A 448 -5.29 -11.20 -10.91
CA ASN A 448 -6.70 -11.14 -10.59
C ASN A 448 -6.99 -9.84 -9.83
N SER A 449 -7.44 -8.81 -10.55
CA SER A 449 -7.75 -7.50 -9.97
C SER A 449 -8.76 -7.59 -8.81
N MET A 450 -9.73 -8.50 -8.86
CA MET A 450 -10.71 -8.67 -7.77
C MET A 450 -10.05 -9.25 -6.52
N ALA A 451 -9.16 -10.23 -6.67
CA ALA A 451 -8.40 -10.80 -5.56
C ALA A 451 -7.53 -9.74 -4.87
N ILE A 452 -6.86 -8.86 -5.65
CA ILE A 452 -6.13 -7.69 -5.11
C ILE A 452 -7.06 -6.80 -4.28
N GLY A 453 -8.27 -6.52 -4.78
CA GLY A 453 -9.26 -5.74 -4.03
C GLY A 453 -9.62 -6.38 -2.68
N GLN A 454 -9.80 -7.69 -2.64
CA GLN A 454 -10.04 -8.44 -1.40
C GLN A 454 -8.83 -8.38 -0.45
N ALA A 455 -7.61 -8.57 -0.96
CA ALA A 455 -6.38 -8.43 -0.16
C ALA A 455 -6.27 -7.04 0.47
N ILE A 456 -6.55 -5.97 -0.29
CA ILE A 456 -6.56 -4.59 0.23
C ILE A 456 -7.64 -4.43 1.31
N SER A 457 -8.82 -5.01 1.13
CA SER A 457 -9.94 -4.82 2.06
C SER A 457 -9.66 -5.29 3.49
N VAL A 458 -8.77 -6.27 3.67
CA VAL A 458 -8.43 -6.87 4.98
C VAL A 458 -7.02 -6.53 5.48
N ASN A 459 -6.09 -6.15 4.59
CA ASN A 459 -4.70 -5.87 4.94
C ASN A 459 -4.31 -4.39 4.89
N ALA A 460 -5.21 -3.50 4.46
CA ALA A 460 -4.85 -2.10 4.31
C ALA A 460 -4.92 -1.30 5.62
N PHE A 461 -3.90 -0.46 5.83
CA PHE A 461 -3.79 0.46 6.95
C PHE A 461 -3.95 1.91 6.47
N ALA A 462 -4.33 2.79 7.40
CA ALA A 462 -4.36 4.23 7.15
C ALA A 462 -3.20 4.89 7.90
N VAL A 463 -2.31 5.55 7.17
CA VAL A 463 -1.16 6.27 7.74
C VAL A 463 -1.34 7.77 7.46
N HIS A 464 -1.03 8.61 8.43
CA HIS A 464 -1.03 10.06 8.25
C HIS A 464 0.39 10.57 7.97
N THR A 465 0.57 11.37 6.92
CA THR A 465 1.86 12.02 6.65
C THR A 465 2.09 13.19 7.61
N THR A 466 3.33 13.66 7.70
CA THR A 466 3.68 14.87 8.44
C THR A 466 2.96 16.12 7.91
N LYS A 467 2.45 16.07 6.68
CA LYS A 467 1.64 17.12 6.05
C LYS A 467 0.13 16.97 6.33
N GLY A 468 -0.28 15.97 7.12
CA GLY A 468 -1.67 15.68 7.45
C GLY A 468 -2.43 14.90 6.38
N GLU A 469 -1.77 14.47 5.30
CA GLU A 469 -2.39 13.68 4.25
C GLU A 469 -2.68 12.26 4.74
N ARG A 470 -3.77 11.67 4.27
CA ARG A 470 -4.13 10.30 4.61
C ARG A 470 -3.68 9.36 3.50
N LEU A 471 -2.81 8.42 3.82
CA LEU A 471 -2.35 7.36 2.93
C LEU A 471 -3.10 6.06 3.21
N LEU A 472 -3.46 5.35 2.16
CA LEU A 472 -3.76 3.92 2.20
C LEU A 472 -2.45 3.17 1.98
N THR A 473 -2.10 2.28 2.91
CA THR A 473 -0.93 1.43 2.77
C THR A 473 -1.30 -0.04 2.85
N VAL A 474 -0.59 -0.90 2.12
CA VAL A 474 -0.60 -2.35 2.31
C VAL A 474 0.84 -2.79 2.44
N GLN A 475 1.14 -3.54 3.48
CA GLN A 475 2.48 -4.02 3.77
C GLN A 475 2.70 -5.45 3.27
N ARG A 476 3.95 -5.89 3.22
CA ARG A 476 4.30 -7.25 2.77
C ARG A 476 4.13 -8.22 3.94
N LEU A 477 5.13 -8.26 4.81
CA LEU A 477 5.18 -9.14 5.97
C LEU A 477 4.38 -8.61 7.15
N ALA A 478 4.32 -7.30 7.32
CA ALA A 478 3.57 -6.68 8.41
C ALA A 478 2.07 -7.01 8.36
N SER A 479 1.53 -7.33 7.19
CA SER A 479 0.15 -7.79 6.99
C SER A 479 -0.16 -9.15 7.65
N PHE A 480 0.86 -9.94 8.02
CA PHE A 480 0.69 -11.24 8.69
C PHE A 480 0.70 -11.16 10.22
N PHE A 481 0.89 -9.98 10.83
CA PHE A 481 0.78 -9.87 12.29
C PHE A 481 -0.68 -9.96 12.71
N ASN A 482 -0.98 -10.82 13.67
CA ASN A 482 -2.32 -10.93 14.24
C ASN A 482 -2.63 -9.80 15.23
N HIS A 483 -3.92 -9.61 15.52
CA HIS A 483 -4.37 -8.58 16.46
C HIS A 483 -4.21 -8.96 17.94
N SER A 484 -3.73 -8.04 18.77
CA SER A 484 -4.00 -8.01 20.20
C SER A 484 -4.31 -6.57 20.64
N CYS A 485 -5.31 -6.36 21.51
CA CYS A 485 -5.50 -5.04 22.13
C CYS A 485 -4.36 -4.68 23.12
N ILE A 486 -3.52 -5.67 23.47
CA ILE A 486 -2.29 -5.51 24.23
C ILE A 486 -1.13 -6.10 23.40
N PRO A 487 -0.72 -5.40 22.33
CA PRO A 487 0.29 -5.93 21.42
C PRO A 487 1.66 -6.04 22.11
N ASN A 488 2.46 -7.00 21.64
CA ASN A 488 3.85 -7.20 22.05
C ASN A 488 4.85 -6.69 21.00
N VAL A 489 4.35 -6.03 19.95
CA VAL A 489 5.12 -5.35 18.92
C VAL A 489 4.64 -3.91 18.79
N HIS A 490 5.60 -2.98 18.77
CA HIS A 490 5.37 -1.58 18.42
C HIS A 490 5.66 -1.37 16.94
N THR A 491 4.89 -0.50 16.28
CA THR A 491 5.04 -0.18 14.86
C THR A 491 5.22 1.32 14.68
N THR A 492 6.31 1.71 14.01
CA THR A 492 6.56 3.08 13.58
C THR A 492 6.42 3.13 12.05
N SER A 493 5.38 3.80 11.58
CA SER A 493 5.07 3.91 10.15
C SER A 493 5.59 5.21 9.57
N THR A 494 6.17 5.12 8.37
CA THR A 494 6.42 6.26 7.48
C THR A 494 5.47 6.16 6.27
N ALA A 495 5.57 7.09 5.32
CA ALA A 495 4.81 7.00 4.07
C ALA A 495 5.14 5.74 3.25
N THR A 496 6.34 5.17 3.41
CA THR A 496 6.88 4.12 2.54
C THR A 496 7.23 2.82 3.28
N THR A 497 7.39 2.86 4.60
CA THR A 497 7.93 1.73 5.38
C THR A 497 7.37 1.66 6.79
N ASP A 498 7.27 0.46 7.32
CA ASP A 498 7.00 0.21 8.74
C ASP A 498 8.22 -0.39 9.43
N ALA A 499 8.61 0.18 10.56
CA ALA A 499 9.61 -0.39 11.46
C ALA A 499 8.92 -1.00 12.69
N MET A 500 9.23 -2.25 13.00
CA MET A 500 8.58 -3.02 14.06
C MET A 500 9.58 -3.51 15.10
N ARG A 501 9.27 -3.30 16.38
CA ARG A 501 10.14 -3.63 17.51
C ARG A 501 9.41 -4.42 18.59
N ALA A 502 10.14 -5.31 19.26
CA ALA A 502 9.65 -6.01 20.45
C ALA A 502 9.40 -5.01 21.58
N THR A 503 8.25 -5.07 22.26
CA THR A 503 7.96 -4.19 23.42
C THR A 503 8.39 -4.78 24.75
N ALA A 504 8.79 -6.06 24.76
CA ALA A 504 9.21 -6.80 25.94
C ALA A 504 10.29 -7.83 25.57
N ASP A 505 10.97 -8.35 26.59
CA ASP A 505 11.74 -9.58 26.46
C ASP A 505 10.77 -10.74 26.18
N MET A 506 11.03 -11.50 25.13
CA MET A 506 10.15 -12.59 24.67
C MET A 506 10.97 -13.80 24.26
N SER A 507 10.47 -14.99 24.56
CA SER A 507 11.13 -16.25 24.20
C SER A 507 10.81 -16.65 22.76
N LYS A 508 11.68 -17.47 22.18
CA LYS A 508 11.41 -18.21 20.94
C LYS A 508 10.02 -18.85 20.98
N GLY A 509 9.33 -18.84 19.83
CA GLY A 509 7.99 -19.40 19.65
C GLY A 509 6.85 -18.47 20.07
N THR A 510 7.14 -17.31 20.68
CA THR A 510 6.09 -16.32 21.03
C THR A 510 5.44 -15.76 19.77
N GLU A 511 4.10 -15.81 19.69
CA GLU A 511 3.33 -15.11 18.65
C GLU A 511 3.48 -13.60 18.81
N LEU A 512 3.79 -12.93 17.71
CA LEU A 512 3.89 -11.49 17.62
C LEU A 512 2.57 -10.88 17.12
N THR A 513 2.14 -9.81 17.79
CA THR A 513 0.85 -9.17 17.55
C THR A 513 0.96 -7.65 17.55
N ILE A 514 0.14 -7.02 16.71
CA ILE A 514 -0.05 -5.57 16.62
C ILE A 514 -1.50 -5.19 16.98
N SER A 515 -1.78 -3.91 17.17
CA SER A 515 -3.15 -3.44 17.40
C SER A 515 -3.77 -2.92 16.09
N TYR A 516 -4.81 -3.56 15.58
CA TYR A 516 -5.50 -3.13 14.36
C TYR A 516 -6.43 -1.92 14.61
N TYR A 517 -6.79 -1.69 15.86
CA TYR A 517 -7.67 -0.60 16.27
C TYR A 517 -7.30 -0.10 17.66
N ASP A 518 -7.82 1.07 18.01
CA ASP A 518 -7.55 1.70 19.30
C ASP A 518 -8.12 0.86 20.46
N ARG A 519 -7.24 0.44 21.38
CA ARG A 519 -7.59 -0.32 22.59
C ARG A 519 -8.41 0.46 23.62
N HIS A 520 -8.42 1.80 23.58
CA HIS A 520 -9.19 2.67 24.46
C HIS A 520 -10.64 2.83 24.00
N THR A 521 -10.99 2.31 22.82
CA THR A 521 -12.40 2.24 22.41
C THR A 521 -13.16 1.21 23.25
N ALA A 522 -14.45 1.49 23.48
CA ALA A 522 -15.32 0.64 24.28
C ALA A 522 -15.29 -0.84 23.82
N PHE A 523 -15.41 -1.76 24.78
CA PHE A 523 -15.33 -3.20 24.50
C PHE A 523 -16.37 -3.66 23.47
N SER A 524 -17.60 -3.15 23.55
CA SER A 524 -18.68 -3.42 22.60
C SER A 524 -18.27 -3.10 21.15
N VAL A 525 -17.66 -1.95 20.94
CA VAL A 525 -17.17 -1.47 19.63
C VAL A 525 -16.01 -2.33 19.14
N ARG A 526 -15.03 -2.64 19.99
CA ARG A 526 -13.89 -3.52 19.63
C ARG A 526 -14.36 -4.93 19.27
N SER A 527 -15.25 -5.51 20.07
CA SER A 527 -15.80 -6.84 19.86
C SER A 527 -16.62 -6.91 18.57
N ALA A 528 -17.47 -5.92 18.31
CA ALA A 528 -18.23 -5.83 17.07
C ALA A 528 -17.31 -5.69 15.84
N ARG A 529 -16.25 -4.86 15.94
CA ARG A 529 -15.27 -4.70 14.86
C ARG A 529 -14.52 -6.00 14.56
N ALA A 530 -13.99 -6.67 15.57
CA ALA A 530 -13.32 -7.97 15.39
C ALA A 530 -14.26 -9.00 14.73
N THR A 531 -15.51 -9.07 15.21
CA THR A 531 -16.53 -9.97 14.66
C THR A 531 -16.83 -9.66 13.19
N SER A 532 -16.92 -8.37 12.82
CA SER A 532 -17.11 -7.96 11.42
C SER A 532 -15.94 -8.33 10.51
N TRP A 533 -14.76 -8.58 11.08
CA TRP A 533 -13.56 -9.06 10.38
C TRP A 533 -13.37 -10.58 10.48
N GLY A 534 -14.33 -11.30 11.06
CA GLY A 534 -14.32 -12.76 11.12
C GLY A 534 -13.47 -13.37 12.24
N PHE A 535 -13.09 -12.61 13.27
CA PHE A 535 -12.38 -13.18 14.43
C PHE A 535 -12.87 -12.64 15.78
N ARG A 536 -12.47 -13.31 16.86
CA ARG A 536 -12.71 -12.84 18.24
C ARG A 536 -11.38 -12.59 18.94
N CYS A 537 -11.17 -11.38 19.43
CA CYS A 537 -9.98 -11.06 20.22
C CYS A 537 -10.09 -11.66 21.62
N THR A 538 -9.17 -12.56 21.98
CA THR A 538 -9.13 -13.27 23.26
C THR A 538 -8.03 -12.76 24.19
N CYS A 539 -7.42 -11.60 23.91
CA CYS A 539 -6.35 -11.05 24.75
C CYS A 539 -6.85 -10.73 26.18
N GLN A 540 -5.91 -10.55 27.13
CA GLN A 540 -6.25 -10.32 28.54
C GLN A 540 -7.21 -9.13 28.72
N LEU A 541 -7.01 -8.02 28.01
CA LEU A 541 -7.91 -6.86 28.08
C LEU A 541 -9.35 -7.23 27.71
N CYS A 542 -9.55 -7.93 26.59
CA CYS A 542 -10.88 -8.35 26.15
C CYS A 542 -11.53 -9.34 27.12
N ARG A 543 -10.76 -10.26 27.70
CA ARG A 543 -11.27 -11.21 28.71
C ARG A 543 -11.69 -10.49 30.00
N GLU A 544 -10.90 -9.53 30.44
CA GLU A 544 -11.22 -8.72 31.63
C GLU A 544 -12.47 -7.87 31.39
N ASP A 545 -12.57 -7.20 30.23
CA ASP A 545 -13.73 -6.35 29.90
C ASP A 545 -15.02 -7.14 29.73
N ALA A 546 -14.96 -8.33 29.12
CA ALA A 546 -16.12 -9.20 28.94
C ALA A 546 -16.73 -9.64 30.29
N ALA A 547 -15.92 -9.71 31.34
CA ALA A 547 -16.35 -10.15 32.66
C ALA A 547 -16.51 -8.99 33.68
N ASP A 548 -16.38 -7.74 33.22
CA ASP A 548 -16.66 -6.52 33.97
C ASP A 548 -17.98 -5.87 33.52
N ASP A 549 -18.46 -4.87 34.26
CA ASP A 549 -19.60 -4.03 33.85
C ASP A 549 -19.17 -2.99 32.79
N HIS A 550 -18.82 -3.49 31.60
CA HIS A 550 -18.41 -2.65 30.48
C HIS A 550 -19.57 -1.80 29.93
N ILE A 551 -20.83 -2.20 30.15
CA ILE A 551 -22.02 -1.47 29.68
C ILE A 551 -22.17 -0.16 30.47
N SER A 552 -22.14 -0.23 31.80
CA SER A 552 -22.19 0.99 32.62
C SER A 552 -20.97 1.86 32.39
N ARG A 553 -19.79 1.25 32.18
CA ARG A 553 -18.57 1.99 31.87
C ARG A 553 -18.69 2.79 30.58
N GLU A 554 -19.16 2.17 29.50
CA GLU A 554 -19.38 2.86 28.22
C GLU A 554 -20.40 4.00 28.36
N ARG A 555 -21.47 3.81 29.14
CA ARG A 555 -22.45 4.88 29.43
C ARG A 555 -21.83 6.05 30.18
N LEU A 556 -21.00 5.77 31.18
CA LEU A 556 -20.30 6.80 31.95
C LEU A 556 -19.31 7.58 31.09
N GLN A 557 -18.56 6.90 30.22
CA GLN A 557 -17.63 7.53 29.27
C GLN A 557 -18.36 8.45 28.30
N LYS A 558 -19.40 7.96 27.62
CA LYS A 558 -20.21 8.77 26.70
C LYS A 558 -20.81 9.99 27.39
N LYS A 559 -21.30 9.83 28.63
CA LYS A 559 -21.83 10.95 29.41
C LYS A 559 -20.75 11.99 29.71
N PHE A 560 -19.54 11.57 30.03
CA PHE A 560 -18.42 12.47 30.28
C PHE A 560 -17.97 13.17 29.00
N GLU A 561 -17.80 12.45 27.90
CA GLU A 561 -17.47 13.02 26.58
C GLU A 561 -18.50 14.07 26.15
N LEU A 562 -19.80 13.76 26.23
CA LEU A 562 -20.88 14.70 25.92
C LEU A 562 -20.84 15.94 26.83
N MET A 563 -20.61 15.76 28.12
CA MET A 563 -20.46 16.86 29.08
C MET A 563 -19.29 17.76 28.67
N THR A 564 -18.12 17.20 28.37
CA THR A 564 -16.95 17.96 27.91
C THR A 564 -17.22 18.69 26.59
N MET A 565 -17.90 18.05 25.63
CA MET A 565 -18.26 18.68 24.35
C MET A 565 -19.28 19.81 24.50
N MET A 566 -20.32 19.63 25.30
CA MET A 566 -21.37 20.65 25.52
C MET A 566 -20.84 21.91 26.21
N MET A 567 -19.74 21.80 26.96
CA MET A 567 -19.17 22.91 27.69
C MET A 567 -18.20 23.78 26.84
N GLY A 568 -17.86 23.36 25.61
CA GLY A 568 -17.49 24.21 24.45
C GLY A 568 -16.21 25.06 24.50
N THR A 569 -15.66 25.36 25.68
CA THR A 569 -14.43 26.13 25.96
C THR A 569 -13.95 25.70 27.36
N PRO A 570 -12.63 25.68 27.64
CA PRO A 570 -12.15 25.29 28.96
C PRO A 570 -12.82 26.20 29.98
N PHE A 571 -13.35 25.62 31.07
CA PHE A 571 -13.80 26.48 32.15
C PHE A 571 -12.60 27.36 32.54
N ALA A 572 -12.86 28.64 32.83
CA ALA A 572 -11.84 29.56 33.33
C ALA A 572 -11.23 29.13 34.69
N ASP A 573 -11.59 27.94 35.17
CA ASP A 573 -11.23 27.40 36.47
C ASP A 573 -10.75 25.94 36.32
N SER A 574 -9.43 25.76 36.33
CA SER A 574 -8.75 24.47 36.25
C SER A 574 -9.15 23.52 37.40
N GLU A 575 -9.58 24.06 38.55
CA GLU A 575 -9.97 23.24 39.70
C GLU A 575 -11.25 22.45 39.43
N LEU A 576 -12.23 23.06 38.75
CA LEU A 576 -13.49 22.39 38.40
C LEU A 576 -13.27 21.24 37.42
N GLU A 577 -12.39 21.43 36.44
CA GLU A 577 -12.03 20.38 35.46
C GLU A 577 -11.35 19.19 36.16
N THR A 578 -10.40 19.48 37.05
CA THR A 578 -9.74 18.48 37.89
C THR A 578 -10.76 17.70 38.73
N LEU A 579 -11.66 18.38 39.46
CA LEU A 579 -12.68 17.73 40.29
C LEU A 579 -13.62 16.84 39.47
N GLN A 580 -14.04 17.30 38.28
CA GLN A 580 -14.88 16.53 37.38
C GLN A 580 -14.18 15.26 36.88
N MET A 581 -12.91 15.37 36.49
CA MET A 581 -12.09 14.22 36.06
C MET A 581 -11.91 13.21 37.19
N LEU A 582 -11.63 13.66 38.41
CA LEU A 582 -11.48 12.81 39.59
C LEU A 582 -12.80 12.10 39.94
N LEU A 583 -13.92 12.83 39.94
CA LEU A 583 -15.25 12.26 40.18
C LEU A 583 -15.65 11.25 39.10
N HIS A 584 -15.35 11.55 37.83
CA HIS A 584 -15.56 10.62 36.72
C HIS A 584 -14.74 9.35 36.91
N THR A 585 -13.46 9.49 37.25
CA THR A 585 -12.53 8.37 37.47
C THR A 585 -12.99 7.47 38.63
N ALA A 586 -13.48 8.06 39.72
CA ALA A 586 -14.04 7.31 40.84
C ALA A 586 -15.27 6.49 40.41
N LYS A 587 -16.19 7.09 39.63
CA LYS A 587 -17.37 6.40 39.08
C LYS A 587 -17.00 5.29 38.10
N ILE A 588 -16.01 5.52 37.24
CA ILE A 588 -15.49 4.49 36.32
C ILE A 588 -14.88 3.33 37.12
N GLY A 589 -14.15 3.64 38.20
CA GLY A 589 -13.53 2.65 39.08
C GLY A 589 -14.50 1.62 39.66
N THR A 590 -15.77 1.98 39.90
CA THR A 590 -16.77 1.04 40.43
C THR A 590 -17.22 0.00 39.40
N THR A 591 -16.98 0.24 38.10
CA THR A 591 -17.31 -0.69 37.01
C THR A 591 -16.25 -1.76 36.78
N TYR A 592 -15.06 -1.56 37.38
CA TYR A 592 -13.92 -2.46 37.25
C TYR A 592 -13.88 -3.44 38.42
N ARG A 593 -13.61 -4.72 38.15
CA ARG A 593 -13.28 -5.67 39.22
C ARG A 593 -11.95 -5.30 39.88
N GLN A 594 -11.84 -5.54 41.18
CA GLN A 594 -10.65 -5.15 41.94
C GLN A 594 -9.36 -5.85 41.47
N THR A 595 -9.47 -7.11 41.06
CA THR A 595 -8.34 -8.01 40.74
C THR A 595 -7.76 -7.84 39.33
N ARG A 596 -8.35 -7.00 38.48
CA ARG A 596 -7.91 -6.86 37.09
C ARG A 596 -6.65 -5.99 36.94
N THR A 597 -5.87 -6.25 35.90
CA THR A 597 -4.64 -5.49 35.61
C THR A 597 -4.93 -4.20 34.86
N TYR A 598 -5.70 -4.26 33.77
CA TYR A 598 -5.84 -3.10 32.87
C TYR A 598 -7.04 -2.24 33.24
N LYS A 599 -6.83 -0.99 33.66
CA LYS A 599 -7.92 -0.03 33.97
C LYS A 599 -7.74 1.24 33.15
N LEU A 600 -7.70 1.08 31.83
CA LEU A 600 -7.27 2.12 30.88
C LEU A 600 -8.03 3.43 31.04
N ASP A 601 -9.32 3.34 31.36
CA ASP A 601 -10.22 4.49 31.44
C ASP A 601 -10.01 5.31 32.73
N MET A 602 -9.34 4.73 33.72
CA MET A 602 -8.97 5.44 34.95
C MET A 602 -7.62 6.17 34.81
N TYR A 603 -6.81 5.85 33.80
CA TYR A 603 -5.46 6.40 33.66
C TYR A 603 -5.41 7.93 33.72
N PRO A 604 -6.20 8.67 32.92
CA PRO A 604 -6.08 10.14 32.89
C PRO A 604 -6.36 10.77 34.24
N GLY A 605 -7.45 10.39 34.92
CA GLY A 605 -7.76 10.96 36.23
C GLY A 605 -6.87 10.44 37.35
N GLN A 606 -6.27 9.26 37.21
CA GLN A 606 -5.26 8.78 38.15
C GLN A 606 -3.95 9.58 38.02
N ILE A 607 -3.56 10.00 36.80
CA ILE A 607 -2.46 10.95 36.59
C ILE A 607 -2.79 12.31 37.20
N VAL A 608 -3.99 12.86 36.94
CA VAL A 608 -4.44 14.12 37.56
C VAL A 608 -4.37 14.03 39.08
N LYS A 609 -4.90 12.95 39.67
CA LYS A 609 -4.82 12.71 41.12
C LYS A 609 -3.38 12.77 41.61
N ALA A 610 -2.46 12.10 40.95
CA ALA A 610 -1.06 12.06 41.35
C ALA A 610 -0.38 13.43 41.32
N LEU A 611 -0.72 14.26 40.33
CA LEU A 611 -0.20 15.63 40.21
C LEU A 611 -0.76 16.53 41.31
N GLU A 612 -2.08 16.51 41.53
CA GLU A 612 -2.76 17.32 42.54
C GLU A 612 -2.34 16.97 43.96
N THR A 613 -2.19 15.68 44.26
CA THR A 613 -1.82 15.23 45.62
C THR A 613 -0.32 15.10 45.81
N CYS A 614 0.49 15.29 44.75
CA CYS A 614 1.91 14.99 44.75
C CYS A 614 2.22 13.59 45.34
N ASP A 615 1.42 12.59 44.98
CA ASP A 615 1.58 11.21 45.44
C ASP A 615 2.23 10.34 44.35
N GLU A 616 3.50 9.97 44.57
CA GLU A 616 4.24 9.10 43.64
C GLU A 616 3.58 7.73 43.50
N ASN A 617 2.96 7.19 44.55
CA ASN A 617 2.25 5.90 44.46
C ASN A 617 1.02 6.00 43.56
N ALA A 618 0.31 7.13 43.59
CA ALA A 618 -0.81 7.38 42.69
C ALA A 618 -0.37 7.42 41.22
N ALA A 619 0.77 8.06 40.93
CA ALA A 619 1.38 8.02 39.59
C ALA A 619 1.79 6.59 39.22
N MET A 620 2.36 5.87 40.19
CA MET A 620 2.79 4.49 39.98
C MET A 620 1.62 3.56 39.63
N GLU A 621 0.49 3.72 40.32
CA GLU A 621 -0.74 3.00 40.02
C GLU A 621 -1.29 3.35 38.63
N ALA A 622 -1.21 4.62 38.19
CA ALA A 622 -1.65 5.01 36.85
C ALA A 622 -0.95 4.16 35.76
N PHE A 623 0.38 4.08 35.76
CA PHE A 623 1.09 3.29 34.75
C PHE A 623 0.83 1.78 34.89
N LYS A 624 0.57 1.24 36.10
CA LYS A 624 0.13 -0.16 36.25
C LYS A 624 -1.19 -0.42 35.53
N MET A 625 -2.11 0.54 35.52
CA MET A 625 -3.39 0.43 34.79
C MET A 625 -3.18 0.27 33.28
N LEU A 626 -2.03 0.66 32.72
CA LEU A 626 -1.62 0.45 31.33
C LEU A 626 -0.86 -0.87 31.10
N GLY A 627 -0.58 -1.62 32.17
CA GLY A 627 0.16 -2.88 32.17
C GLY A 627 1.65 -2.77 32.45
N ALA A 628 2.15 -1.61 32.89
CA ALA A 628 3.54 -1.47 33.30
C ALA A 628 3.80 -2.15 34.66
N THR A 629 4.99 -2.71 34.87
CA THR A 629 5.41 -3.23 36.18
C THR A 629 6.59 -2.44 36.73
N TRP A 630 6.66 -2.30 38.06
CA TRP A 630 7.71 -1.52 38.71
C TRP A 630 8.97 -2.34 38.94
N ALA A 631 10.11 -1.67 38.82
CA ALA A 631 11.38 -2.22 39.22
C ALA A 631 11.46 -2.32 40.75
N THR A 632 11.80 -3.51 41.24
CA THR A 632 12.22 -3.72 42.63
C THR A 632 13.46 -2.86 42.94
N PRO A 633 13.78 -2.58 44.22
CA PRO A 633 14.98 -1.83 44.58
C PRO A 633 16.26 -2.39 43.96
N THR A 634 16.37 -3.72 43.86
CA THR A 634 17.51 -4.39 43.22
C THR A 634 17.52 -4.19 41.71
N GLN A 635 16.38 -4.30 41.04
CA GLN A 635 16.26 -4.04 39.61
C GLN A 635 16.56 -2.57 39.28
N ARG A 636 16.03 -1.62 40.07
CA ARG A 636 16.28 -0.18 39.93
C ARG A 636 17.77 0.14 40.07
N ARG A 637 18.47 -0.45 41.04
CA ARG A 637 19.93 -0.33 41.15
C ARG A 637 20.68 -0.91 39.94
N ARG A 638 20.17 -1.98 39.33
CA ARG A 638 20.79 -2.64 38.19
C ARG A 638 20.66 -1.84 36.89
N HIS A 639 19.47 -1.34 36.59
CA HIS A 639 19.17 -0.71 35.29
C HIS A 639 18.78 0.76 35.35
N GLY A 640 18.70 1.37 36.54
CA GLY A 640 18.46 2.81 36.72
C GLY A 640 17.10 3.30 36.21
N ARG A 641 16.06 2.46 36.21
CA ARG A 641 14.71 2.78 35.72
C ARG A 641 13.65 2.48 36.77
N MET A 642 12.56 3.22 36.71
CA MET A 642 11.38 3.04 37.56
C MET A 642 10.52 1.85 37.10
N ILE A 643 10.34 1.71 35.78
CA ILE A 643 9.56 0.64 35.17
C ILE A 643 10.48 -0.53 34.79
N HIS A 644 10.07 -1.76 35.12
CA HIS A 644 10.72 -2.99 34.70
C HIS A 644 10.19 -3.47 33.34
N THR A 645 8.86 -3.62 33.20
CA THR A 645 8.19 -3.99 31.95
C THR A 645 7.28 -2.87 31.46
N LEU A 646 7.36 -2.56 30.16
CA LEU A 646 6.82 -1.33 29.58
C LEU A 646 5.28 -1.22 29.65
N GLY A 647 4.57 -2.35 29.57
CA GLY A 647 3.16 -2.33 29.20
C GLY A 647 2.98 -1.83 27.76
N VAL A 648 1.80 -1.29 27.42
CA VAL A 648 1.57 -0.67 26.11
C VAL A 648 1.41 0.83 26.33
N LEU A 649 2.47 1.57 26.03
CA LEU A 649 2.54 3.02 26.20
C LEU A 649 2.56 3.71 24.82
N ARG A 650 1.96 4.89 24.75
CA ARG A 650 2.00 5.81 23.62
C ARG A 650 3.00 6.92 23.89
N GLU A 651 3.24 7.73 22.87
CA GLU A 651 4.10 8.91 22.94
C GLU A 651 3.71 9.88 24.07
N SER A 652 2.41 10.11 24.29
CA SER A 652 1.91 10.95 25.39
C SER A 652 2.41 10.46 26.76
N GLN A 653 2.55 9.14 26.95
CA GLN A 653 3.05 8.58 28.20
C GLN A 653 4.56 8.81 28.41
N VAL A 654 5.34 9.06 27.35
CA VAL A 654 6.74 9.49 27.49
C VAL A 654 6.78 10.88 28.13
N ILE A 655 5.89 11.78 27.71
CA ILE A 655 5.76 13.11 28.31
C ILE A 655 5.30 12.99 29.76
N ASP A 656 4.31 12.15 30.06
CA ASP A 656 3.85 11.91 31.44
C ASP A 656 5.02 11.48 32.35
N LEU A 657 5.89 10.58 31.88
CA LEU A 657 7.10 10.14 32.63
C LEU A 657 8.09 11.30 32.88
N ILE A 658 8.25 12.21 31.92
CA ILE A 658 9.12 13.40 32.09
C ILE A 658 8.50 14.37 33.10
N VAL A 659 7.18 14.54 33.06
CA VAL A 659 6.44 15.36 34.04
C VAL A 659 6.60 14.78 35.44
N MET A 660 6.51 13.45 35.60
CA MET A 660 6.75 12.79 36.89
C MET A 660 8.14 13.12 37.45
N ALA A 661 9.18 13.18 36.62
CA ALA A 661 10.53 13.55 37.06
C ALA A 661 10.65 15.01 37.55
N ARG A 662 9.79 15.92 37.05
CA ARG A 662 9.75 17.33 37.48
C ARG A 662 9.10 17.47 38.85
N ILE A 663 8.01 16.74 39.07
CA ILE A 663 7.21 16.79 40.31
C ILE A 663 7.89 15.99 41.42
N PHE A 664 8.25 14.75 41.14
CA PHE A 664 8.88 13.83 42.08
C PHE A 664 10.40 13.94 41.95
N LYS A 665 10.98 14.90 42.68
CA LYS A 665 12.44 15.11 42.70
C LYS A 665 13.20 13.89 43.22
N SER A 666 12.56 13.08 44.07
CA SER A 666 13.04 11.74 44.43
C SER A 666 13.00 10.84 43.19
N TRP A 667 14.15 10.29 42.80
CA TRP A 667 14.27 9.42 41.63
C TRP A 667 14.01 10.10 40.27
N ALA A 668 14.14 11.42 40.17
CA ALA A 668 13.99 12.16 38.91
C ALA A 668 14.86 11.57 37.79
N THR A 669 16.08 11.14 38.11
CA THR A 669 16.96 10.41 37.19
C THR A 669 16.33 9.15 36.64
N GLU A 670 15.76 8.30 37.49
CA GLU A 670 15.17 7.03 37.10
C GLU A 670 13.89 7.21 36.29
N TRP A 671 13.10 8.25 36.58
CA TRP A 671 11.95 8.63 35.77
C TRP A 671 12.36 9.05 34.36
N ILE A 672 13.36 9.93 34.24
CA ILE A 672 13.91 10.34 32.93
C ILE A 672 14.55 9.17 32.18
N ASN A 673 15.32 8.31 32.86
CA ASN A 673 15.86 7.10 32.25
C ASN A 673 14.75 6.15 31.78
N THR A 674 13.63 6.11 32.49
CA THR A 674 12.45 5.35 32.08
C THR A 674 11.85 5.94 30.81
N ALA A 675 11.64 7.26 30.75
CA ALA A 675 11.14 7.95 29.57
C ALA A 675 12.03 7.71 28.33
N CYS A 676 13.34 7.84 28.50
CA CYS A 676 14.33 7.56 27.46
C CYS A 676 14.27 6.10 27.00
N TRP A 677 14.17 5.15 27.93
CA TRP A 677 14.03 3.73 27.62
C TRP A 677 12.74 3.41 26.86
N VAL A 678 11.60 3.95 27.31
CA VAL A 678 10.30 3.78 26.64
C VAL A 678 10.39 4.28 25.20
N HIS A 679 10.94 5.47 25.00
CA HIS A 679 11.15 6.06 23.70
C HIS A 679 12.05 5.18 22.82
N ASP A 680 13.19 4.72 23.33
CA ASP A 680 14.14 3.89 22.58
C ASP A 680 13.58 2.50 22.23
N VAL A 681 12.81 1.87 23.12
CA VAL A 681 12.08 0.62 22.80
C VAL A 681 11.07 0.84 21.67
N THR A 682 10.44 2.00 21.64
CA THR A 682 9.35 2.34 20.72
C THR A 682 9.86 2.76 19.34
N TYR A 683 10.84 3.67 19.30
CA TYR A 683 11.32 4.32 18.08
C TYR A 683 12.77 3.95 17.72
N GLY A 684 13.57 3.48 18.68
CA GLY A 684 15.02 3.33 18.54
C GLY A 684 15.76 4.66 18.58
N GLY A 685 16.97 4.68 18.01
CA GLY A 685 17.83 5.86 17.91
C GLY A 685 18.46 6.32 19.23
N GLY A 686 18.22 5.61 20.33
CA GLY A 686 18.89 5.80 21.59
C GLY A 686 18.62 7.16 22.24
N ARG A 687 19.53 7.50 23.15
CA ARG A 687 19.44 8.72 23.97
C ARG A 687 19.49 10.00 23.13
N GLN A 688 20.34 10.07 22.12
CA GLN A 688 20.48 11.29 21.31
C GLN A 688 19.15 11.63 20.64
N TYR A 689 18.46 10.63 20.08
CA TYR A 689 17.13 10.85 19.53
C TYR A 689 16.16 11.36 20.60
N PHE A 690 16.12 10.71 21.77
CA PHE A 690 15.28 11.17 22.88
C PHE A 690 15.56 12.62 23.30
N GLU A 691 16.83 13.02 23.42
CA GLU A 691 17.23 14.38 23.79
C GLU A 691 16.89 15.41 22.71
N ASP A 692 17.05 15.08 21.43
CA ASP A 692 16.66 15.97 20.34
C ASP A 692 15.15 16.26 20.32
N GLN A 693 14.32 15.33 20.83
CA GLN A 693 12.87 15.53 20.91
C GLN A 693 12.46 16.18 22.23
N TYR A 694 12.94 15.67 23.35
CA TYR A 694 12.43 15.97 24.68
C TYR A 694 13.42 16.72 25.57
N GLY A 695 14.62 17.04 25.07
CA GLY A 695 15.70 17.76 25.75
C GLY A 695 15.22 18.99 26.51
N HIS A 696 14.40 19.79 25.83
CA HIS A 696 13.82 21.02 26.37
C HIS A 696 12.83 20.81 27.53
N LEU A 697 12.35 19.57 27.74
CA LEU A 697 11.44 19.21 28.83
C LEU A 697 12.16 18.62 30.05
N ILE A 698 13.42 18.21 29.94
CA ILE A 698 14.13 17.57 31.05
C ILE A 698 14.54 18.61 32.12
N PRO A 699 14.33 18.35 33.43
CA PRO A 699 14.79 19.23 34.50
C PRO A 699 16.33 19.41 34.53
N THR A 700 16.80 20.59 34.95
CA THR A 700 18.23 20.85 35.17
C THR A 700 18.77 20.04 36.36
N GLY A 701 20.01 19.53 36.25
CA GLY A 701 20.69 18.80 37.33
C GLY A 701 20.42 17.29 37.42
N VAL A 702 19.61 16.72 36.52
CA VAL A 702 19.39 15.26 36.42
C VAL A 702 20.67 14.56 35.95
N LYS A 703 21.21 13.63 36.76
CA LYS A 703 22.40 12.84 36.40
C LYS A 703 22.00 11.65 35.53
N TRP A 704 22.43 11.64 34.27
CA TRP A 704 22.10 10.59 33.30
C TRP A 704 22.91 9.32 33.50
N VAL A 705 22.24 8.18 33.68
CA VAL A 705 22.88 6.85 33.82
C VAL A 705 22.36 5.86 32.77
N TYR A 706 21.61 6.33 31.75
CA TYR A 706 21.06 5.45 30.72
C TYR A 706 22.18 4.77 29.92
N LYS A 707 22.41 3.48 30.20
CA LYS A 707 23.13 2.55 29.35
C LYS A 707 22.07 1.84 28.51
N CYS A 708 22.11 2.01 27.19
CA CYS A 708 21.15 1.37 26.28
C CYS A 708 21.04 -0.13 26.63
N PRO A 709 19.86 -0.65 27.01
CA PRO A 709 19.68 -2.04 27.37
C PRO A 709 19.61 -2.96 26.13
N ILE A 710 19.58 -2.40 24.92
CA ILE A 710 19.70 -3.16 23.68
C ILE A 710 21.18 -3.56 23.54
N VAL A 711 21.53 -4.69 24.15
CA VAL A 711 22.84 -5.32 23.96
C VAL A 711 23.03 -5.55 22.45
N GLY A 712 23.89 -4.74 21.80
CA GLY A 712 24.23 -4.90 20.39
C GLY A 712 24.56 -3.62 19.62
N VAL A 713 24.26 -2.43 20.14
CA VAL A 713 24.74 -1.16 19.54
C VAL A 713 26.01 -0.72 20.29
N PRO A 714 27.17 -0.61 19.63
CA PRO A 714 28.33 0.04 20.24
C PRO A 714 27.93 1.47 20.62
N THR A 715 28.15 1.84 21.88
CA THR A 715 28.06 3.22 22.36
C THR A 715 28.95 4.16 21.57
#